data_AF-A0A7C6ZYB4-F1
#
_entry.id   AF-A0A7C6ZYB4-F1
#
_cell.length_a   1.000
_cell.length_b   1.000
_cell.length_c   1.000
_cell.angle_alpha   90.00
_cell.angle_beta   90.00
_cell.angle_gamma   90.00
#
_symmetry.space_group_name_H-M   'P 1'
#
loop_
_entity.id
_entity.type
_entity.pdbx_description
1 polymer ?
#
loop_
_entity_poly.entity_id
_entity_poly.type
_entity_poly.pdbx_seq_one_letter_code
_entity_poly.pdbx_strand_id
1 'polypeptide(L)'
;VAGKAIAECIEGETVVFAYVGLTGYQEFQERFGMVAGNSYIRVCAEVFKKFISENIIPLRWWGSDFLFIVKKVKSLKSFRKEAKDILNKLENYVGEVDGIAVTFPMALGYAAYGVHGTSPAELLEYASFAEHEALREVAISPNEFNRERFDDAHKAALRRTFIKDIIDRNQLSIVFQPIVSLRTGELFGFEALSRPMNPMYANISELIDDAEASGHYVILEKRMVYNALDSYMERDPKYRDHFLFINTAPYATLDEKDYNDIRDRYFGHMKVVFEVIERNRMEPDEINLRKSIVTKAGAKFALDDFGSGYSNHLALLALEPDIIKIDRELIRKIDDDLRKQHMLEDIISYARYRGTRVLAEGVETQGELEALCRMGVDYAQGYFTGRPSAVLQDPDPRAVKIIKSINHKNRIDMGQVYIIIEKALAFVNKRYADNLSISTFLTMKLGKRLGFDTDKITALVITAIFHDIGILYPGCEEWRPDIYRNVSGHSIFSYLLFKEFSPYPEYAPAILYHHRRFPDYNAGNNDGIINNIAVPDEAYLLSLAEAAAEAITGGDPASAADRVISRIEGNGFKPEYREAFGSLCQEDIISRIVSGEYRDDLLAYIKSIKISKAETESLIRTFIYAVSFRSPYCYSHPRLMETTVNLLGRMTKQNWNLLEKVRAAALLYNLSMLVMEKETLEKEHSPKELHDLLHGSMNAINEVLEEAELHDVVAMFRGATGEKTVTGKHTLMGKDIISGSNMLNIADIYVSIMEQRSSKYDMSGTDAFEELKNLAKTENLYYPMIELMEEYIEDIEARVKAIQTDFAKQYGYVVLKFEEMKKYLAAGN
;
A
#
# COMPACT_ATOMS: atom_id res chain seq x y z
N VAL A 1 33.03 -53.32 -25.26
CA VAL A 1 31.92 -53.10 -26.23
C VAL A 1 31.98 -51.70 -26.81
N ALA A 2 31.80 -50.64 -26.02
CA ALA A 2 31.87 -49.24 -26.47
C ALA A 2 33.15 -48.89 -27.26
N GLY A 3 34.33 -49.25 -26.75
CA GLY A 3 35.60 -48.99 -27.46
C GLY A 3 35.68 -49.65 -28.85
N LYS A 4 35.05 -50.83 -29.03
CA LYS A 4 34.96 -51.49 -30.33
C LYS A 4 33.98 -50.76 -31.26
N ALA A 5 32.83 -50.33 -30.75
CA ALA A 5 31.86 -49.54 -31.51
C ALA A 5 32.46 -48.21 -32.00
N ILE A 6 33.28 -47.56 -31.16
CA ILE A 6 33.99 -46.33 -31.50
C ILE A 6 35.09 -46.59 -32.53
N ALA A 7 35.85 -47.67 -32.39
CA ALA A 7 36.91 -48.03 -33.35
C ALA A 7 36.38 -48.42 -34.74
N GLU A 8 35.13 -48.86 -34.83
CA GLU A 8 34.45 -49.21 -36.10
C GLU A 8 33.79 -48.01 -36.80
N CYS A 9 33.84 -46.81 -36.21
CA CYS A 9 33.28 -45.60 -36.83
C CYS A 9 34.17 -45.09 -37.97
N ILE A 10 33.52 -44.76 -39.10
CA ILE A 10 34.16 -44.15 -40.26
C ILE A 10 33.97 -42.63 -40.25
N GLU A 11 34.74 -41.92 -41.08
CA GLU A 11 34.67 -40.46 -41.19
C GLU A 11 33.25 -39.99 -41.56
N GLY A 12 32.70 -39.03 -40.80
CA GLY A 12 31.32 -38.56 -40.93
C GLY A 12 30.26 -39.34 -40.14
N GLU A 13 30.66 -40.37 -39.38
CA GLU A 13 29.80 -41.09 -38.44
C GLU A 13 30.25 -40.88 -36.98
N THR A 14 29.31 -40.95 -36.04
CA THR A 14 29.58 -40.95 -34.59
C THR A 14 28.85 -42.09 -33.88
N VAL A 15 29.27 -42.36 -32.65
CA VAL A 15 28.60 -43.25 -31.70
C VAL A 15 27.88 -42.40 -30.66
N VAL A 16 26.60 -42.68 -30.45
CA VAL A 16 25.78 -42.01 -29.43
C VAL A 16 25.53 -42.96 -28.25
N PHE A 17 25.74 -42.46 -27.05
CA PHE A 17 25.33 -43.08 -25.80
C PHE A 17 23.99 -42.47 -25.41
N ALA A 18 22.94 -43.27 -25.35
CA ALA A 18 21.61 -42.85 -24.92
C ALA A 18 21.26 -43.56 -23.61
N TYR A 19 21.24 -42.80 -22.52
CA TYR A 19 20.86 -43.25 -21.20
C TYR A 19 19.35 -43.05 -21.02
N VAL A 20 18.66 -44.07 -20.52
CA VAL A 20 17.21 -44.08 -20.36
C VAL A 20 16.86 -44.49 -18.94
N GLY A 21 16.22 -43.59 -18.19
CA GLY A 21 15.64 -43.86 -16.88
C GLY A 21 14.12 -43.93 -16.94
N LEU A 22 13.56 -44.74 -16.04
CA LEU A 22 12.11 -44.98 -15.96
C LEU A 22 11.49 -44.03 -14.93
N THR A 23 10.66 -43.10 -15.40
CA THR A 23 9.97 -42.14 -14.54
C THR A 23 8.92 -42.87 -13.68
N GLY A 24 8.86 -42.59 -12.38
CA GLY A 24 7.88 -43.21 -11.46
C GLY A 24 8.15 -44.69 -11.12
N TYR A 25 9.29 -45.27 -11.55
CA TYR A 25 9.64 -46.65 -11.20
C TYR A 25 9.75 -46.85 -9.68
N GLN A 26 10.34 -45.88 -8.98
CA GLN A 26 10.52 -45.96 -7.53
C GLN A 26 9.17 -46.01 -6.81
N GLU A 27 8.23 -45.15 -7.19
CA GLU A 27 6.86 -45.14 -6.64
C GLU A 27 6.13 -46.46 -6.92
N PHE A 28 6.30 -47.02 -8.12
CA PHE A 28 5.75 -48.34 -8.46
C PHE A 28 6.34 -49.44 -7.58
N GLN A 29 7.66 -49.44 -7.39
CA GLN A 29 8.35 -50.43 -6.54
C GLN A 29 7.95 -50.30 -5.07
N GLU A 30 7.85 -49.08 -4.54
CA GLU A 30 7.41 -48.82 -3.16
C GLU A 30 5.97 -49.29 -2.96
N ARG A 31 5.11 -49.13 -3.96
CA ARG A 31 3.69 -49.50 -3.89
C ARG A 31 3.43 -51.00 -4.06
N PHE A 32 4.12 -51.67 -4.99
CA PHE A 32 3.83 -53.06 -5.38
C PHE A 32 4.94 -54.06 -4.98
N GLY A 33 6.01 -53.56 -4.38
CA GLY A 33 7.12 -54.37 -3.86
C GLY A 33 8.18 -54.71 -4.89
N MET A 34 9.32 -55.21 -4.38
CA MET A 34 10.52 -55.46 -5.16
C MET A 34 10.34 -56.52 -6.27
N VAL A 35 9.48 -57.53 -6.07
CA VAL A 35 9.23 -58.58 -7.08
C VAL A 35 8.54 -57.99 -8.30
N ALA A 36 7.47 -57.21 -8.10
CA ALA A 36 6.75 -56.52 -9.17
C ALA A 36 7.66 -55.49 -9.85
N GLY A 37 8.50 -54.77 -9.09
CA GLY A 37 9.52 -53.88 -9.68
C GLY A 37 10.51 -54.61 -10.60
N ASN A 38 10.94 -55.83 -10.25
CA ASN A 38 11.79 -56.63 -11.13
C ASN A 38 11.06 -57.18 -12.36
N SER A 39 9.76 -57.48 -12.24
CA SER A 39 8.89 -57.83 -13.37
C SER A 39 8.71 -56.63 -14.31
N TYR A 40 8.52 -55.42 -13.78
CA TYR A 40 8.40 -54.18 -14.53
C TYR A 40 9.61 -53.94 -15.45
N ILE A 41 10.82 -54.04 -14.91
CA ILE A 41 12.06 -53.90 -15.70
C ILE A 41 12.15 -54.96 -16.80
N ARG A 42 11.75 -56.21 -16.52
CA ARG A 42 11.75 -57.29 -17.52
C ARG A 42 10.79 -57.02 -18.67
N VAL A 43 9.56 -56.60 -18.36
CA VAL A 43 8.56 -56.25 -19.38
C VAL A 43 9.06 -55.07 -20.21
N CYS A 44 9.61 -54.03 -19.57
CA CYS A 44 10.21 -52.89 -20.26
C CYS A 44 11.31 -53.31 -21.24
N ALA A 45 12.22 -54.22 -20.82
CA ALA A 45 13.26 -54.77 -21.68
C ALA A 45 12.70 -55.54 -22.89
N GLU A 46 11.62 -56.32 -22.71
CA GLU A 46 10.95 -57.00 -23.82
C GLU A 46 10.28 -56.02 -24.80
N VAL A 47 9.78 -54.89 -24.31
CA VAL A 47 9.24 -53.83 -25.17
C VAL A 47 10.38 -53.18 -25.96
N PHE A 48 11.49 -52.83 -25.31
CA PHE A 48 12.64 -52.23 -26.01
C PHE A 48 13.17 -53.12 -27.14
N LYS A 49 13.23 -54.44 -26.95
CA LYS A 49 13.67 -55.38 -28.00
C LYS A 49 12.94 -55.23 -29.33
N LYS A 50 11.68 -54.74 -29.33
CA LYS A 50 10.89 -54.51 -30.55
C LYS A 50 11.39 -53.33 -31.39
N PHE A 51 12.20 -52.44 -30.80
CA PHE A 51 12.67 -51.20 -31.42
C PHE A 51 14.19 -51.20 -31.67
N ILE A 52 14.87 -52.31 -31.40
CA ILE A 52 16.33 -52.44 -31.56
C ILE A 52 16.66 -52.85 -33.00
N SER A 53 17.54 -52.08 -33.63
CA SER A 53 18.15 -52.41 -34.93
C SER A 53 19.59 -52.93 -34.76
N GLU A 54 20.21 -53.45 -35.83
CA GLU A 54 21.60 -53.96 -35.80
C GLU A 54 22.65 -52.89 -35.40
N ASN A 55 22.28 -51.62 -35.48
CA ASN A 55 23.14 -50.50 -35.10
C ASN A 55 22.99 -50.11 -33.62
N ILE A 56 22.04 -50.68 -32.89
CA ILE A 56 21.78 -50.37 -31.48
C ILE A 56 22.26 -51.53 -30.62
N ILE A 57 23.12 -51.24 -29.66
CA ILE A 57 23.55 -52.21 -28.65
C ILE A 57 22.81 -51.89 -27.34
N PRO A 58 21.81 -52.70 -26.95
CA PRO A 58 21.10 -52.50 -25.69
C PRO A 58 21.90 -53.04 -24.51
N LEU A 59 21.87 -52.31 -23.40
CA LEU A 59 22.46 -52.71 -22.13
C LEU A 59 21.46 -52.38 -21.03
N ARG A 60 21.20 -53.35 -20.14
CA ARG A 60 20.68 -53.02 -18.81
C ARG A 60 21.87 -52.55 -17.99
N TRP A 61 21.88 -51.29 -17.60
CA TRP A 61 23.06 -50.67 -16.99
C TRP A 61 23.08 -50.92 -15.48
N TRP A 62 22.25 -50.20 -14.72
CA TRP A 62 22.20 -50.28 -13.27
C TRP A 62 20.78 -50.08 -12.76
N GLY A 63 20.32 -50.89 -11.80
CA GLY A 63 18.96 -50.77 -11.26
C GLY A 63 17.87 -50.90 -12.33
N SER A 64 17.09 -49.83 -12.49
CA SER A 64 16.04 -49.61 -13.49
C SER A 64 16.54 -49.07 -14.83
N ASP A 65 17.81 -48.70 -14.93
CA ASP A 65 18.30 -47.87 -16.02
C ASP A 65 18.80 -48.70 -17.21
N PHE A 66 18.59 -48.15 -18.39
CA PHE A 66 19.00 -48.73 -19.66
C PHE A 66 19.97 -47.82 -20.38
N LEU A 67 20.95 -48.41 -21.06
CA LEU A 67 21.91 -47.72 -21.90
C LEU A 67 21.86 -48.31 -23.30
N PHE A 68 21.69 -47.45 -24.30
CA PHE A 68 21.75 -47.81 -25.70
C PHE A 68 22.96 -47.17 -26.35
N ILE A 69 23.83 -48.00 -26.93
CA ILE A 69 24.95 -47.52 -27.74
C ILE A 69 24.54 -47.60 -29.21
N VAL A 70 24.33 -46.45 -29.83
CA VAL A 70 23.87 -46.34 -31.22
C VAL A 70 25.06 -46.03 -32.13
N LYS A 71 25.36 -46.95 -33.03
CA LYS A 71 26.47 -46.88 -33.98
C LYS A 71 26.05 -46.18 -35.27
N LYS A 72 27.05 -45.73 -36.04
CA LYS A 72 26.88 -45.20 -37.41
C LYS A 72 25.91 -44.02 -37.50
N VAL A 73 25.88 -43.17 -36.48
CA VAL A 73 25.01 -41.99 -36.45
C VAL A 73 25.64 -40.89 -37.31
N LYS A 74 24.97 -40.50 -38.39
CA LYS A 74 25.46 -39.46 -39.31
C LYS A 74 25.06 -38.04 -38.89
N SER A 75 23.99 -37.90 -38.11
CA SER A 75 23.45 -36.61 -37.69
C SER A 75 22.74 -36.72 -36.35
N LEU A 76 23.18 -35.93 -35.36
CA LEU A 76 22.52 -35.85 -34.05
C LEU A 76 21.08 -35.33 -34.15
N LYS A 77 20.80 -34.43 -35.10
CA LYS A 77 19.44 -33.95 -35.35
C LYS A 77 18.51 -35.08 -35.83
N SER A 78 19.00 -35.95 -36.71
CA SER A 78 18.25 -37.13 -37.16
C SER A 78 18.06 -38.13 -36.01
N PHE A 79 19.12 -38.38 -35.25
CA PHE A 79 19.06 -39.24 -34.07
C PHE A 79 18.02 -38.75 -33.05
N ARG A 80 18.03 -37.45 -32.70
CA ARG A 80 17.08 -36.87 -31.75
C ARG A 80 15.63 -37.05 -32.20
N LYS A 81 15.36 -36.88 -33.49
CA LYS A 81 14.02 -37.09 -34.07
C LYS A 81 13.59 -38.55 -33.94
N GLU A 82 14.45 -39.48 -34.34
CA GLU A 82 14.20 -40.92 -34.26
C GLU A 82 14.02 -41.39 -32.81
N ALA A 83 14.88 -40.93 -31.90
CA ALA A 83 14.76 -41.18 -30.47
C ALA A 83 13.42 -40.69 -29.91
N LYS A 84 12.99 -39.47 -30.28
CA LYS A 84 11.69 -38.93 -29.87
C LYS A 84 10.52 -39.77 -30.39
N ASP A 85 10.58 -40.20 -31.65
CA ASP A 85 9.54 -41.05 -32.26
C ASP A 85 9.46 -42.43 -31.58
N ILE A 86 10.61 -42.99 -31.17
CA ILE A 86 10.69 -44.25 -30.42
C ILE A 86 10.14 -44.05 -29.00
N LEU A 87 10.57 -43.01 -28.28
CA LEU A 87 10.06 -42.69 -26.94
C LEU A 87 8.54 -42.54 -26.91
N ASN A 88 7.98 -41.77 -27.84
CA ASN A 88 6.52 -41.60 -27.94
C ASN A 88 5.79 -42.95 -28.14
N LYS A 89 6.36 -43.89 -28.89
CA LYS A 89 5.77 -45.23 -29.06
C LYS A 89 5.89 -46.08 -27.80
N LEU A 90 6.98 -45.94 -27.06
CA LEU A 90 7.26 -46.67 -25.84
C LEU A 90 6.38 -46.19 -24.68
N GLU A 91 6.20 -44.89 -24.52
CA GLU A 91 5.35 -44.31 -23.46
C GLU A 91 3.87 -44.67 -23.64
N ASN A 92 3.41 -44.78 -24.90
CA ASN A 92 2.05 -45.21 -25.23
C ASN A 92 1.86 -46.74 -25.19
N TYR A 93 2.92 -47.52 -24.94
CA TYR A 93 2.82 -48.97 -24.83
C TYR A 93 2.25 -49.34 -23.44
N VAL A 94 1.11 -50.04 -23.44
CA VAL A 94 0.54 -50.62 -22.22
C VAL A 94 1.01 -52.07 -22.10
N GLY A 95 1.84 -52.34 -21.09
CA GLY A 95 2.26 -53.69 -20.71
C GLY A 95 1.43 -54.26 -19.57
N GLU A 96 1.65 -55.54 -19.28
CA GLU A 96 1.09 -56.20 -18.10
C GLU A 96 2.26 -56.66 -17.20
N VAL A 97 2.25 -56.24 -15.94
CA VAL A 97 3.24 -56.61 -14.92
C VAL A 97 2.48 -57.30 -13.79
N ASP A 98 2.63 -58.62 -13.68
CA ASP A 98 1.99 -59.43 -12.64
C ASP A 98 0.46 -59.19 -12.52
N GLY A 99 -0.24 -59.07 -13.67
CA GLY A 99 -1.68 -58.81 -13.74
C GLY A 99 -2.10 -57.34 -13.72
N ILE A 100 -1.14 -56.41 -13.62
CA ILE A 100 -1.39 -54.97 -13.55
C ILE A 100 -1.06 -54.35 -14.91
N ALA A 101 -2.01 -53.60 -15.49
CA ALA A 101 -1.74 -52.80 -16.68
C ALA A 101 -0.84 -51.60 -16.32
N VAL A 102 0.32 -51.48 -16.96
CA VAL A 102 1.28 -50.41 -16.66
C VAL A 102 1.82 -49.76 -17.94
N THR A 103 2.04 -48.46 -17.88
CA THR A 103 2.76 -47.68 -18.89
C THR A 103 4.21 -47.47 -18.47
N PHE A 104 5.05 -47.07 -19.43
CA PHE A 104 6.49 -46.89 -19.22
C PHE A 104 6.91 -45.44 -19.54
N PRO A 105 6.53 -44.45 -18.71
CA PRO A 105 7.05 -43.11 -18.87
C PRO A 105 8.57 -43.12 -18.63
N MET A 106 9.33 -42.42 -19.47
CA MET A 106 10.79 -42.50 -19.43
C MET A 106 11.47 -41.22 -19.89
N ALA A 107 12.62 -40.94 -19.30
CA ALA A 107 13.49 -39.86 -19.72
C ALA A 107 14.67 -40.41 -20.51
N LEU A 108 15.11 -39.70 -21.55
CA LEU A 108 16.30 -40.04 -22.32
C LEU A 108 17.26 -38.86 -22.33
N GLY A 109 18.49 -39.14 -21.94
CA GLY A 109 19.64 -38.26 -22.13
C GLY A 109 20.66 -38.87 -23.06
N TYR A 110 21.35 -38.06 -23.87
CA TYR A 110 22.37 -38.59 -24.77
C TYR A 110 23.62 -37.72 -24.90
N ALA A 111 24.74 -38.41 -25.15
CA ALA A 111 26.03 -37.82 -25.46
C ALA A 111 26.67 -38.55 -26.66
N ALA A 112 27.54 -37.87 -27.41
CA ALA A 112 28.04 -38.34 -28.70
C ALA A 112 29.56 -38.24 -28.77
N TYR A 113 30.19 -39.31 -29.27
CA TYR A 113 31.63 -39.40 -29.41
C TYR A 113 32.19 -38.36 -30.39
N GLY A 114 33.28 -37.68 -30.01
CA GLY A 114 33.91 -36.64 -30.82
C GLY A 114 33.14 -35.30 -30.86
N VAL A 115 31.96 -35.24 -30.22
CA VAL A 115 31.18 -34.00 -30.05
C VAL A 115 31.15 -33.58 -28.59
N HIS A 116 30.71 -34.49 -27.71
CA HIS A 116 30.52 -34.22 -26.28
C HIS A 116 31.67 -34.77 -25.43
N GLY A 117 32.23 -35.93 -25.81
CA GLY A 117 33.31 -36.59 -25.08
C GLY A 117 34.16 -37.48 -25.99
N THR A 118 35.33 -37.87 -25.50
CA THR A 118 36.34 -38.64 -26.24
C THR A 118 36.61 -40.01 -25.64
N SER A 119 36.07 -40.31 -24.46
CA SER A 119 36.14 -41.65 -23.87
C SER A 119 34.75 -42.23 -23.58
N PRO A 120 34.61 -43.57 -23.57
CA PRO A 120 33.36 -44.22 -23.15
C PRO A 120 32.88 -43.81 -21.74
N ALA A 121 33.81 -43.52 -20.83
CA ALA A 121 33.48 -43.13 -19.46
C ALA A 121 32.85 -41.73 -19.43
N GLU A 122 33.45 -40.77 -20.13
CA GLU A 122 32.89 -39.41 -20.28
C GLU A 122 31.50 -39.44 -20.93
N LEU A 123 31.35 -40.18 -22.03
CA LEU A 123 30.07 -40.25 -22.75
C LEU A 123 28.95 -40.87 -21.90
N LEU A 124 29.28 -41.84 -21.07
CA LEU A 124 28.33 -42.43 -20.14
C LEU A 124 27.89 -41.42 -19.07
N GLU A 125 28.85 -40.74 -18.44
CA GLU A 125 28.59 -39.71 -17.44
C GLU A 125 27.74 -38.57 -18.00
N TYR A 126 28.10 -38.08 -19.20
CA TYR A 126 27.39 -37.00 -19.88
C TYR A 126 25.98 -37.40 -20.32
N ALA A 127 25.79 -38.63 -20.81
CA ALA A 127 24.46 -39.13 -21.17
C ALA A 127 23.57 -39.31 -19.93
N SER A 128 24.13 -39.82 -18.83
CA SER A 128 23.42 -39.95 -17.55
C SER A 128 23.05 -38.59 -16.95
N PHE A 129 23.94 -37.60 -17.00
CA PHE A 129 23.61 -36.25 -16.57
C PHE A 129 22.45 -35.65 -17.36
N ALA A 130 22.51 -35.75 -18.70
CA ALA A 130 21.46 -35.25 -19.57
C ALA A 130 20.10 -35.94 -19.31
N GLU A 131 20.13 -37.22 -18.95
CA GLU A 131 18.93 -37.99 -18.64
C GLU A 131 18.31 -37.51 -17.33
N HIS A 132 19.14 -37.30 -16.31
CA HIS A 132 18.70 -36.83 -15.01
C HIS A 132 18.15 -35.39 -15.05
N GLU A 133 18.69 -34.53 -15.93
CA GLU A 133 18.07 -33.23 -16.23
C GLU A 133 16.64 -33.37 -16.79
N ALA A 134 16.41 -34.39 -17.63
CA ALA A 134 15.10 -34.67 -18.18
C ALA A 134 14.13 -35.29 -17.15
N LEU A 135 14.61 -36.18 -16.26
CA LEU A 135 13.81 -36.70 -15.15
C LEU A 135 13.33 -35.62 -14.19
N ARG A 136 14.15 -34.58 -13.96
CA ARG A 136 13.84 -33.46 -13.08
C ARG A 136 13.08 -32.32 -13.77
N GLU A 137 12.63 -32.54 -15.01
CA GLU A 137 11.92 -31.55 -15.83
C GLU A 137 12.72 -30.25 -16.07
N VAL A 138 14.04 -30.26 -15.85
CA VAL A 138 14.96 -29.16 -16.17
C VAL A 138 15.15 -29.05 -17.69
N ALA A 139 14.98 -30.16 -18.40
CA ALA A 139 15.08 -30.22 -19.85
C ALA A 139 14.04 -31.19 -20.45
N ILE A 140 13.79 -31.05 -21.75
CA ILE A 140 12.80 -31.87 -22.46
C ILE A 140 13.48 -33.14 -23.00
N SER A 141 12.91 -34.30 -22.67
CA SER A 141 13.29 -35.60 -23.23
C SER A 141 12.91 -35.70 -24.73
N PRO A 142 13.77 -36.24 -25.62
CA PRO A 142 15.16 -36.61 -25.38
C PRO A 142 16.07 -35.37 -25.28
N ASN A 143 16.88 -35.33 -24.21
CA ASN A 143 17.78 -34.23 -23.87
C ASN A 143 19.21 -34.52 -24.33
N GLU A 144 19.79 -33.55 -25.03
CA GLU A 144 21.21 -33.60 -25.43
C GLU A 144 22.07 -33.09 -24.29
N PHE A 145 23.23 -33.72 -24.08
CA PHE A 145 24.20 -33.23 -23.10
C PHE A 145 24.57 -31.77 -23.36
N ASN A 146 24.50 -30.96 -22.31
CA ASN A 146 24.94 -29.58 -22.32
C ASN A 146 26.13 -29.42 -21.37
N ARG A 147 27.28 -29.02 -21.92
CA ARG A 147 28.53 -28.87 -21.16
C ARG A 147 28.45 -27.80 -20.07
N GLU A 148 27.84 -26.66 -20.39
CA GLU A 148 27.73 -25.52 -19.47
C GLU A 148 26.90 -25.89 -18.25
N ARG A 149 25.71 -26.50 -18.46
CA ARG A 149 24.85 -26.97 -17.35
C ARG A 149 25.53 -28.04 -16.50
N PHE A 150 26.28 -28.96 -17.11
CA PHE A 150 27.05 -29.98 -16.38
C PHE A 150 28.13 -29.35 -15.49
N ASP A 151 28.93 -28.46 -16.04
CA ASP A 151 30.00 -27.79 -15.29
C ASP A 151 29.41 -26.95 -14.14
N ASP A 152 28.25 -26.31 -14.32
CA ASP A 152 27.57 -25.54 -13.27
C ASP A 152 26.94 -26.41 -12.18
N ALA A 153 26.30 -27.52 -12.54
CA ALA A 153 25.79 -28.49 -11.57
C ALA A 153 26.94 -29.12 -10.75
N HIS A 154 28.07 -29.41 -11.39
CA HIS A 154 29.26 -29.93 -10.71
C HIS A 154 29.85 -28.90 -9.73
N LYS A 155 29.95 -27.63 -10.14
CA LYS A 155 30.33 -26.54 -9.22
C LYS A 155 29.37 -26.44 -8.04
N ALA A 156 28.05 -26.47 -8.27
CA ALA A 156 27.05 -26.41 -7.20
C ALA A 156 27.18 -27.59 -6.22
N ALA A 157 27.39 -28.81 -6.72
CA ALA A 157 27.63 -29.98 -5.89
C ALA A 157 28.91 -29.81 -5.03
N LEU A 158 29.99 -29.30 -5.62
CA LEU A 158 31.21 -28.99 -4.89
C LEU A 158 30.97 -27.91 -3.82
N ARG A 159 30.28 -26.81 -4.15
CA ARG A 159 29.91 -25.75 -3.20
C ARG A 159 29.15 -26.30 -1.99
N ARG A 160 28.18 -27.20 -2.21
CA ARG A 160 27.38 -27.80 -1.14
C ARG A 160 28.21 -28.53 -0.08
N THR A 161 29.39 -29.04 -0.44
CA THR A 161 30.30 -29.68 0.54
C THR A 161 30.84 -28.69 1.58
N PHE A 162 30.81 -27.38 1.31
CA PHE A 162 31.33 -26.34 2.20
C PHE A 162 30.26 -25.68 3.08
N ILE A 163 28.97 -25.94 2.86
CA ILE A 163 27.87 -25.29 3.60
C ILE A 163 28.03 -25.43 5.10
N LYS A 164 28.32 -26.65 5.56
CA LYS A 164 28.51 -26.92 6.98
C LYS A 164 29.68 -26.12 7.56
N ASP A 165 30.81 -26.02 6.84
CA ASP A 165 31.96 -25.22 7.28
C ASP A 165 31.63 -23.73 7.33
N ILE A 166 30.89 -23.22 6.34
CA ILE A 166 30.43 -21.82 6.28
C ILE A 166 29.56 -21.49 7.49
N ILE A 167 28.62 -22.38 7.84
CA ILE A 167 27.71 -22.20 8.97
C ILE A 167 28.46 -22.34 10.31
N ASP A 168 29.27 -23.38 10.47
CA ASP A 168 29.96 -23.71 11.72
C ASP A 168 31.03 -22.66 12.07
N ARG A 169 31.73 -22.11 11.06
CA ARG A 169 32.74 -21.06 11.23
C ARG A 169 32.21 -19.64 11.08
N ASN A 170 30.89 -19.48 10.91
CA ASN A 170 30.23 -18.19 10.70
C ASN A 170 30.87 -17.33 9.60
N GLN A 171 31.08 -17.89 8.40
CA GLN A 171 31.66 -17.20 7.23
C GLN A 171 30.64 -16.27 6.54
N LEU A 172 29.95 -15.47 7.34
CA LEU A 172 28.93 -14.51 6.92
C LEU A 172 29.30 -13.12 7.43
N SER A 173 29.09 -12.12 6.60
CA SER A 173 29.20 -10.71 7.00
C SER A 173 27.88 -10.00 6.75
N ILE A 174 27.61 -8.94 7.51
CA ILE A 174 26.38 -8.15 7.39
C ILE A 174 26.72 -6.77 6.84
N VAL A 175 25.96 -6.35 5.83
CA VAL A 175 25.93 -4.96 5.36
C VAL A 175 24.55 -4.37 5.56
N PHE A 176 24.48 -3.06 5.72
CA PHE A 176 23.24 -2.34 6.03
C PHE A 176 22.93 -1.34 4.93
N GLN A 177 21.68 -1.28 4.49
CA GLN A 177 21.23 -0.29 3.51
C GLN A 177 20.21 0.66 4.15
N PRO A 178 20.37 1.99 4.02
CA PRO A 178 19.47 2.94 4.66
C PRO A 178 18.11 3.01 3.94
N ILE A 179 17.06 3.10 4.74
CA ILE A 179 15.68 3.35 4.33
C ILE A 179 15.33 4.78 4.73
N VAL A 180 14.90 5.59 3.77
CA VAL A 180 14.61 7.02 3.98
C VAL A 180 13.12 7.30 3.95
N SER A 181 12.64 8.17 4.84
CA SER A 181 11.28 8.71 4.76
C SER A 181 11.18 9.68 3.59
N LEU A 182 10.27 9.43 2.66
CA LEU A 182 9.97 10.37 1.57
C LEU A 182 9.14 11.56 2.03
N ARG A 183 8.64 11.56 3.28
CA ARG A 183 7.93 12.69 3.89
C ARG A 183 8.87 13.71 4.50
N THR A 184 9.90 13.26 5.22
CA THR A 184 10.81 14.15 5.97
C THR A 184 12.21 14.24 5.36
N GLY A 185 12.60 13.23 4.57
CA GLY A 185 13.97 13.03 4.11
C GLY A 185 14.89 12.50 5.21
N GLU A 186 14.34 12.07 6.35
CA GLU A 186 15.11 11.53 7.47
C GLU A 186 15.27 10.01 7.34
N LEU A 187 16.29 9.48 8.00
CA LEU A 187 16.51 8.04 8.10
C LEU A 187 15.36 7.40 8.87
N PHE A 188 14.76 6.37 8.30
CA PHE A 188 13.72 5.57 8.97
C PHE A 188 14.31 4.33 9.63
N GLY A 189 15.24 3.68 8.95
CA GLY A 189 15.79 2.40 9.36
C GLY A 189 16.87 1.89 8.42
N PHE A 190 17.29 0.66 8.66
CA PHE A 190 18.24 -0.07 7.84
C PHE A 190 17.75 -1.47 7.54
N GLU A 191 17.96 -1.93 6.31
CA GLU A 191 17.85 -3.34 5.98
C GLU A 191 19.20 -4.03 6.20
N ALA A 192 19.20 -5.13 6.97
CA ALA A 192 20.36 -5.98 7.16
C ALA A 192 20.44 -7.06 6.07
N LEU A 193 21.55 -7.06 5.35
CA LEU A 193 21.78 -7.91 4.21
C LEU A 193 23.00 -8.80 4.44
N SER A 194 22.77 -10.11 4.49
CA SER A 194 23.84 -11.11 4.62
C SER A 194 24.70 -11.21 3.36
N ARG A 195 26.01 -11.38 3.54
CA ARG A 195 27.00 -11.56 2.47
C ARG A 195 27.89 -12.76 2.78
N PRO A 196 28.00 -13.76 1.88
CA PRO A 196 28.93 -14.85 2.08
C PRO A 196 30.37 -14.32 2.02
N MET A 197 31.21 -14.77 2.95
CA MET A 197 32.66 -14.47 2.92
C MET A 197 33.43 -15.48 2.07
N ASN A 198 32.84 -16.65 1.83
CA ASN A 198 33.46 -17.70 1.04
C ASN A 198 33.40 -17.34 -0.46
N PRO A 199 34.54 -17.25 -1.16
CA PRO A 199 34.60 -16.79 -2.55
C PRO A 199 33.92 -17.73 -3.55
N MET A 200 33.54 -18.95 -3.12
CA MET A 200 32.79 -19.87 -3.96
C MET A 200 31.34 -19.46 -4.18
N TYR A 201 30.81 -18.56 -3.35
CA TYR A 201 29.46 -18.02 -3.47
C TYR A 201 29.53 -16.58 -3.95
N ALA A 202 28.92 -16.28 -5.10
CA ALA A 202 28.93 -14.94 -5.64
C ALA A 202 27.97 -14.00 -4.88
N ASN A 203 26.90 -14.57 -4.33
CA ASN A 203 25.86 -13.85 -3.61
C ASN A 203 25.19 -14.75 -2.55
N ILE A 204 24.38 -14.16 -1.68
CA ILE A 204 23.71 -14.89 -0.60
C ILE A 204 22.62 -15.84 -1.10
N SER A 205 21.97 -15.53 -2.23
CA SER A 205 20.91 -16.36 -2.81
C SER A 205 21.46 -17.73 -3.22
N GLU A 206 22.63 -17.81 -3.85
CA GLU A 206 23.29 -19.08 -4.17
C GLU A 206 23.55 -19.94 -2.91
N LEU A 207 23.94 -19.30 -1.80
CA LEU A 207 24.17 -20.00 -0.52
C LEU A 207 22.86 -20.50 0.09
N ILE A 208 21.80 -19.70 0.00
CA ILE A 208 20.46 -20.08 0.44
C ILE A 208 19.95 -21.28 -0.36
N ASP A 209 20.01 -21.22 -1.69
CA ASP A 209 19.54 -22.31 -2.58
C ASP A 209 20.29 -23.62 -2.29
N ASP A 210 21.61 -23.54 -2.12
CA ASP A 210 22.44 -24.71 -1.82
C ASP A 210 22.18 -25.23 -0.38
N ALA A 211 21.86 -24.35 0.58
CA ALA A 211 21.48 -24.72 1.95
C ALA A 211 20.08 -25.37 2.02
N GLU A 212 19.12 -24.90 1.24
CA GLU A 212 17.81 -25.56 1.08
C GLU A 212 17.97 -26.95 0.48
N ALA A 213 18.70 -27.06 -0.64
CA ALA A 213 18.93 -28.34 -1.34
C ALA A 213 19.69 -29.38 -0.49
N SER A 214 20.42 -28.95 0.53
CA SER A 214 21.17 -29.81 1.45
C SER A 214 20.52 -30.00 2.82
N GLY A 215 19.36 -29.37 3.08
CA GLY A 215 18.65 -29.46 4.35
C GLY A 215 19.24 -28.65 5.51
N HIS A 216 20.13 -27.68 5.23
CA HIS A 216 20.79 -26.84 6.25
C HIS A 216 20.18 -25.44 6.41
N TYR A 217 19.15 -25.11 5.64
CA TYR A 217 18.58 -23.76 5.59
C TYR A 217 18.16 -23.20 6.95
N VAL A 218 17.48 -23.98 7.80
CA VAL A 218 17.02 -23.54 9.13
C VAL A 218 18.19 -23.05 9.99
N ILE A 219 19.34 -23.74 9.93
CA ILE A 219 20.53 -23.39 10.71
C ILE A 219 21.19 -22.13 10.12
N LEU A 220 21.23 -22.02 8.79
CA LEU A 220 21.74 -20.85 8.09
C LEU A 220 20.92 -19.60 8.41
N GLU A 221 19.59 -19.69 8.35
CA GLU A 221 18.69 -18.57 8.64
C GLU A 221 18.85 -18.07 10.07
N LYS A 222 18.83 -18.98 11.06
CA LYS A 222 19.12 -18.60 12.46
C LYS A 222 20.44 -17.84 12.55
N ARG A 223 21.49 -18.33 11.89
CA ARG A 223 22.79 -17.64 11.88
C ARG A 223 22.71 -16.25 11.26
N MET A 224 22.02 -16.08 10.14
CA MET A 224 21.84 -14.79 9.48
C MET A 224 21.10 -13.79 10.38
N VAL A 225 20.01 -14.21 11.04
CA VAL A 225 19.21 -13.37 11.93
C VAL A 225 20.03 -12.91 13.14
N TYR A 226 20.68 -13.83 13.86
CA TYR A 226 21.51 -13.46 15.01
C TYR A 226 22.69 -12.57 14.61
N ASN A 227 23.36 -12.86 13.49
CA ASN A 227 24.44 -12.01 13.00
C ASN A 227 23.95 -10.58 12.69
N ALA A 228 22.77 -10.42 12.10
CA ALA A 228 22.20 -9.10 11.82
C ALA A 228 21.92 -8.31 13.10
N LEU A 229 21.33 -8.96 14.10
CA LEU A 229 21.02 -8.38 15.41
C LEU A 229 22.30 -7.99 16.17
N ASP A 230 23.25 -8.91 16.29
CA ASP A 230 24.55 -8.70 16.95
C ASP A 230 25.33 -7.58 16.25
N SER A 231 25.41 -7.64 14.92
CA SER A 231 26.11 -6.63 14.12
C SER A 231 25.49 -5.24 14.26
N TYR A 232 24.19 -5.13 14.52
CA TYR A 232 23.53 -3.84 14.75
C TYR A 232 23.76 -3.33 16.17
N MET A 233 23.73 -4.22 17.18
CA MET A 233 24.00 -3.86 18.58
C MET A 233 25.40 -3.28 18.79
N GLU A 234 26.40 -3.80 18.09
CA GLU A 234 27.80 -3.38 18.22
C GLU A 234 28.08 -1.98 17.64
N ARG A 235 27.08 -1.33 17.06
CA ARG A 235 27.26 -0.09 16.27
C ARG A 235 26.81 1.15 17.00
N ASP A 236 26.95 2.29 16.32
CA ASP A 236 26.76 3.62 16.87
C ASP A 236 25.39 3.77 17.57
N PRO A 237 25.38 4.05 18.89
CA PRO A 237 24.16 4.24 19.67
C PRO A 237 23.24 5.34 19.13
N LYS A 238 23.71 6.26 18.29
CA LYS A 238 22.85 7.28 17.66
C LYS A 238 21.75 6.69 16.78
N TYR A 239 21.91 5.45 16.30
CA TYR A 239 20.92 4.78 15.45
C TYR A 239 19.91 3.93 16.23
N ARG A 240 19.99 3.89 17.57
CA ARG A 240 19.16 3.02 18.42
C ARG A 240 17.65 3.13 18.20
N ASP A 241 17.18 4.34 17.89
CA ASP A 241 15.76 4.64 17.70
C ASP A 241 15.22 4.33 16.29
N HIS A 242 16.09 3.87 15.37
CA HIS A 242 15.74 3.53 13.99
C HIS A 242 15.41 2.03 13.86
N PHE A 243 14.61 1.69 12.85
CA PHE A 243 14.20 0.31 12.61
C PHE A 243 15.31 -0.51 11.95
N LEU A 244 15.48 -1.76 12.39
CA LEU A 244 16.29 -2.77 11.73
C LEU A 244 15.36 -3.77 11.03
N PHE A 245 15.47 -3.86 9.71
CA PHE A 245 14.75 -4.82 8.89
C PHE A 245 15.59 -6.07 8.67
N ILE A 246 14.99 -7.24 8.88
CA ILE A 246 15.65 -8.54 8.79
C ILE A 246 14.80 -9.49 7.96
N ASN A 247 15.41 -10.05 6.91
CA ASN A 247 14.82 -11.06 6.06
C ASN A 247 14.63 -12.39 6.80
N THR A 248 13.43 -12.96 6.69
CA THR A 248 13.08 -14.28 7.25
C THR A 248 12.34 -15.14 6.24
N ALA A 249 12.54 -16.44 6.35
CA ALA A 249 11.89 -17.43 5.52
C ALA A 249 10.38 -17.42 5.75
N PRO A 250 9.59 -17.74 4.72
CA PRO A 250 8.15 -17.79 4.85
C PRO A 250 7.67 -19.05 5.63
N TYR A 251 8.44 -20.14 5.71
CA TYR A 251 8.04 -21.42 6.36
C TYR A 251 8.66 -21.55 7.76
N ALA A 252 7.95 -22.14 8.74
CA ALA A 252 8.23 -22.08 10.20
C ALA A 252 9.62 -22.60 10.67
N THR A 253 10.67 -21.85 10.37
CA THR A 253 12.08 -22.11 10.72
C THR A 253 12.48 -21.51 12.06
N LEU A 254 11.91 -20.35 12.42
CA LEU A 254 11.96 -19.75 13.74
C LEU A 254 10.67 -20.05 14.49
N ASP A 255 10.81 -20.66 15.67
CA ASP A 255 9.68 -20.95 16.55
C ASP A 255 9.43 -19.83 17.57
N GLU A 256 8.37 -19.95 18.35
CA GLU A 256 8.03 -18.98 19.39
C GLU A 256 9.14 -18.81 20.45
N LYS A 257 9.97 -19.83 20.69
CA LYS A 257 11.10 -19.72 21.62
C LYS A 257 12.20 -18.86 21.03
N ASP A 258 12.49 -19.01 19.74
CA ASP A 258 13.46 -18.17 19.04
C ASP A 258 13.04 -16.69 19.09
N TYR A 259 11.77 -16.38 18.80
CA TYR A 259 11.28 -14.99 18.86
C TYR A 259 11.27 -14.40 20.28
N ASN A 260 10.92 -15.20 21.29
CA ASN A 260 11.00 -14.75 22.68
C ASN A 260 12.44 -14.48 23.11
N ASP A 261 13.38 -15.34 22.70
CA ASP A 261 14.80 -15.14 22.95
C ASP A 261 15.33 -13.86 22.28
N ILE A 262 14.94 -13.64 21.03
CA ILE A 262 15.28 -12.41 20.30
C ILE A 262 14.69 -11.18 21.01
N ARG A 263 13.43 -11.22 21.43
CA ARG A 263 12.81 -10.13 22.18
C ARG A 263 13.60 -9.80 23.44
N ASP A 264 13.85 -10.80 24.26
CA ASP A 264 14.43 -10.63 25.59
C ASP A 264 15.87 -10.10 25.54
N ARG A 265 16.62 -10.44 24.48
CA ARG A 265 18.00 -9.98 24.28
C ARG A 265 18.12 -8.64 23.54
N TYR A 266 17.26 -8.37 22.55
CA TYR A 266 17.51 -7.29 21.58
C TYR A 266 16.47 -6.15 21.61
N PHE A 267 15.19 -6.41 21.91
CA PHE A 267 14.15 -5.40 21.68
C PHE A 267 14.19 -4.22 22.67
N GLY A 268 14.85 -4.39 23.83
CA GLY A 268 15.19 -3.26 24.71
C GLY A 268 16.29 -2.33 24.15
N HIS A 269 16.92 -2.72 23.05
CA HIS A 269 18.05 -2.01 22.44
C HIS A 269 17.76 -1.52 21.03
N MET A 270 16.73 -2.02 20.35
CA MET A 270 16.43 -1.66 18.97
C MET A 270 14.97 -1.95 18.61
N LYS A 271 14.50 -1.33 17.52
CA LYS A 271 13.21 -1.65 16.91
C LYS A 271 13.44 -2.60 15.74
N VAL A 272 12.72 -3.72 15.68
CA VAL A 272 12.92 -4.75 14.65
C VAL A 272 11.69 -4.88 13.77
N VAL A 273 11.92 -5.04 12.46
CA VAL A 273 10.93 -5.40 11.45
C VAL A 273 11.39 -6.72 10.83
N PHE A 274 10.52 -7.73 10.85
CA PHE A 274 10.78 -8.97 10.12
C PHE A 274 10.10 -8.92 8.76
N GLU A 275 10.87 -9.25 7.71
CA GLU A 275 10.42 -9.28 6.33
C GLU A 275 10.17 -10.72 5.91
N VAL A 276 9.04 -10.97 5.23
CA VAL A 276 8.69 -12.30 4.70
C VAL A 276 8.38 -12.21 3.21
N ILE A 277 9.02 -13.09 2.44
CA ILE A 277 8.94 -13.16 0.99
C ILE A 277 7.74 -14.02 0.55
N GLU A 278 6.96 -13.55 -0.44
CA GLU A 278 5.73 -14.21 -0.95
C GLU A 278 5.98 -15.51 -1.77
N ARG A 279 7.22 -15.82 -2.15
CA ARG A 279 7.53 -16.77 -3.25
C ARG A 279 7.02 -18.22 -3.08
N ASN A 280 6.63 -18.65 -1.89
CA ASN A 280 6.10 -19.99 -1.67
C ASN A 280 4.62 -19.91 -1.28
N ARG A 281 3.76 -20.63 -2.04
CA ARG A 281 2.33 -20.82 -1.76
C ARG A 281 2.12 -21.19 -0.29
N MET A 282 1.85 -20.19 0.54
CA MET A 282 1.50 -20.40 1.94
C MET A 282 0.05 -20.17 2.14
N GLU A 283 -0.52 -21.04 2.94
CA GLU A 283 -1.88 -20.87 3.41
C GLU A 283 -1.92 -19.60 4.29
N PRO A 284 -2.92 -18.72 4.09
CA PRO A 284 -3.06 -17.48 4.86
C PRO A 284 -2.96 -17.68 6.39
N ASP A 285 -3.36 -18.85 6.89
CA ASP A 285 -3.31 -19.20 8.31
C ASP A 285 -1.88 -19.29 8.86
N GLU A 286 -0.91 -19.78 8.09
CA GLU A 286 0.48 -19.91 8.53
C GLU A 286 1.16 -18.54 8.68
N ILE A 287 0.90 -17.65 7.74
CA ILE A 287 1.45 -16.29 7.76
C ILE A 287 0.77 -15.48 8.89
N ASN A 288 -0.53 -15.63 9.10
CA ASN A 288 -1.24 -14.98 10.22
C ASN A 288 -0.74 -15.45 11.59
N LEU A 289 -0.46 -16.75 11.74
CA LEU A 289 0.16 -17.27 12.95
C LEU A 289 1.54 -16.64 13.19
N ARG A 290 2.36 -16.53 12.14
CA ARG A 290 3.70 -15.94 12.21
C ARG A 290 3.66 -14.46 12.57
N LYS A 291 2.77 -13.70 11.91
CA LYS A 291 2.50 -12.32 12.29
C LYS A 291 2.11 -12.23 13.77
N SER A 292 1.20 -13.09 14.24
CA SER A 292 0.80 -13.11 15.65
C SER A 292 1.99 -13.34 16.58
N ILE A 293 2.89 -14.26 16.25
CA ILE A 293 4.10 -14.54 17.04
C ILE A 293 5.06 -13.34 17.04
N VAL A 294 5.32 -12.75 15.87
CA VAL A 294 6.18 -11.56 15.70
C VAL A 294 5.63 -10.35 16.45
N THR A 295 4.33 -10.07 16.28
CA THR A 295 3.66 -8.94 16.95
C THR A 295 3.60 -9.14 18.46
N LYS A 296 3.35 -10.37 18.96
CA LYS A 296 3.44 -10.69 20.39
C LYS A 296 4.85 -10.51 20.95
N ALA A 297 5.87 -10.74 20.14
CA ALA A 297 7.25 -10.46 20.53
C ALA A 297 7.55 -8.96 20.59
N GLY A 298 6.73 -8.09 19.97
CA GLY A 298 6.91 -6.64 19.95
C GLY A 298 7.64 -6.10 18.72
N ALA A 299 7.83 -6.93 17.68
CA ALA A 299 8.38 -6.51 16.40
C ALA A 299 7.27 -6.18 15.39
N LYS A 300 7.63 -5.39 14.37
CA LYS A 300 6.78 -5.11 13.21
C LYS A 300 6.94 -6.18 12.14
N PHE A 301 5.95 -6.27 11.27
CA PHE A 301 5.91 -7.24 10.18
C PHE A 301 5.83 -6.56 8.81
N ALA A 302 6.72 -6.92 7.90
CA ALA A 302 6.73 -6.43 6.53
C ALA A 302 6.53 -7.57 5.51
N LEU A 303 5.75 -7.28 4.47
CA LEU A 303 5.60 -8.16 3.31
C LEU A 303 6.56 -7.72 2.20
N ASP A 304 7.38 -8.62 1.72
CA ASP A 304 8.45 -8.34 0.74
C ASP A 304 8.12 -8.81 -0.69
N ASP A 305 8.82 -8.26 -1.70
CA ASP A 305 8.68 -8.57 -3.14
C ASP A 305 7.27 -8.35 -3.75
N PHE A 306 6.46 -7.44 -3.19
CA PHE A 306 5.09 -7.23 -3.65
C PHE A 306 5.06 -6.64 -5.07
N GLY A 307 4.39 -7.34 -6.00
CA GLY A 307 4.23 -6.93 -7.41
C GLY A 307 5.08 -7.72 -8.41
N SER A 308 5.87 -8.71 -7.96
CA SER A 308 6.68 -9.59 -8.80
C SER A 308 5.86 -10.76 -9.41
N GLY A 309 4.96 -10.48 -10.35
CA GLY A 309 4.18 -11.51 -11.08
C GLY A 309 2.81 -11.84 -10.46
N TYR A 310 2.42 -13.12 -10.36
CA TYR A 310 1.13 -13.63 -9.84
C TYR A 310 0.89 -13.33 -8.33
N SER A 311 1.39 -12.21 -7.80
CA SER A 311 1.12 -11.75 -6.44
C SER A 311 -0.38 -11.49 -6.29
N ASN A 312 -1.04 -12.30 -5.48
CA ASN A 312 -2.49 -12.32 -5.39
C ASN A 312 -2.90 -11.26 -4.36
N HIS A 313 -3.71 -10.27 -4.76
CA HIS A 313 -4.30 -9.27 -3.85
C HIS A 313 -4.95 -9.89 -2.59
N LEU A 314 -5.31 -11.18 -2.65
CA LEU A 314 -5.79 -12.02 -1.55
C LEU A 314 -4.80 -12.14 -0.38
N ALA A 315 -3.49 -12.23 -0.62
CA ALA A 315 -2.49 -12.26 0.45
C ALA A 315 -2.50 -10.92 1.20
N LEU A 316 -2.51 -9.81 0.46
CA LEU A 316 -2.57 -8.49 1.07
C LEU A 316 -3.88 -8.24 1.87
N LEU A 317 -5.01 -8.81 1.42
CA LEU A 317 -6.30 -8.73 2.10
C LEU A 317 -6.33 -9.49 3.43
N ALA A 318 -5.60 -10.61 3.54
CA ALA A 318 -5.63 -11.49 4.71
C ALA A 318 -4.61 -11.11 5.80
N LEU A 319 -3.51 -10.44 5.45
CA LEU A 319 -2.32 -10.35 6.31
C LEU A 319 -2.19 -9.06 7.12
N GLU A 320 -2.78 -7.94 6.67
CA GLU A 320 -2.69 -6.63 7.33
C GLU A 320 -1.26 -6.25 7.80
N PRO A 321 -0.22 -6.30 6.94
CA PRO A 321 1.15 -6.04 7.36
C PRO A 321 1.34 -4.57 7.83
N ASP A 322 2.35 -4.31 8.67
CA ASP A 322 2.73 -2.94 9.03
C ASP A 322 3.30 -2.19 7.82
N ILE A 323 4.06 -2.91 6.99
CA ILE A 323 4.79 -2.37 5.83
C ILE A 323 4.65 -3.32 4.65
N ILE A 324 4.45 -2.78 3.45
CA ILE A 324 4.56 -3.51 2.18
C ILE A 324 5.75 -2.95 1.44
N LYS A 325 6.68 -3.83 1.03
CA LYS A 325 7.83 -3.48 0.20
C LYS A 325 7.47 -3.78 -1.25
N ILE A 326 7.58 -2.75 -2.09
CA ILE A 326 7.24 -2.80 -3.51
C ILE A 326 8.48 -3.19 -4.27
N ASP A 327 8.38 -4.30 -5.00
CA ASP A 327 9.50 -4.86 -5.75
C ASP A 327 10.06 -3.86 -6.78
N ARG A 328 11.38 -3.95 -6.96
CA ARG A 328 12.13 -3.08 -7.88
C ARG A 328 11.59 -3.12 -9.31
N GLU A 329 11.04 -4.23 -9.81
CA GLU A 329 10.52 -4.27 -11.19
C GLU A 329 9.34 -3.30 -11.39
N LEU A 330 8.53 -3.05 -10.35
CA LEU A 330 7.48 -2.03 -10.41
C LEU A 330 8.03 -0.60 -10.28
N ILE A 331 9.10 -0.41 -9.51
CA ILE A 331 9.71 0.91 -9.29
C ILE A 331 10.56 1.37 -10.49
N ARG A 332 11.21 0.43 -11.17
CA ARG A 332 12.15 0.72 -12.25
C ARG A 332 11.47 1.45 -13.41
N LYS A 333 12.00 2.63 -13.76
CA LYS A 333 11.47 3.55 -14.78
C LYS A 333 10.03 4.01 -14.53
N ILE A 334 9.59 4.05 -13.28
CA ILE A 334 8.22 4.47 -12.94
C ILE A 334 7.94 5.92 -13.33
N ASP A 335 8.96 6.77 -13.44
CA ASP A 335 8.85 8.16 -13.88
C ASP A 335 8.34 8.32 -15.33
N ASP A 336 8.61 7.33 -16.19
CA ASP A 336 8.21 7.34 -17.61
C ASP A 336 7.04 6.39 -17.95
N ASP A 337 6.56 5.59 -16.98
CA ASP A 337 5.50 4.58 -17.20
C ASP A 337 4.23 4.87 -16.38
N LEU A 338 3.25 5.49 -17.05
CA LEU A 338 1.95 5.83 -16.45
C LEU A 338 1.16 4.61 -15.94
N ARG A 339 1.38 3.41 -16.51
CA ARG A 339 0.67 2.20 -16.07
C ARG A 339 1.20 1.75 -14.71
N LYS A 340 2.52 1.77 -14.55
CA LYS A 340 3.19 1.50 -13.27
C LYS A 340 2.81 2.54 -12.22
N GLN A 341 2.73 3.82 -12.61
CA GLN A 341 2.28 4.88 -11.71
C GLN A 341 0.86 4.62 -11.18
N HIS A 342 -0.11 4.37 -12.06
CA HIS A 342 -1.49 4.06 -11.65
C HIS A 342 -1.56 2.81 -10.76
N MET A 343 -0.84 1.75 -11.11
CA MET A 343 -0.81 0.53 -10.29
C MET A 343 -0.28 0.80 -8.88
N LEU A 344 0.79 1.58 -8.76
CA LEU A 344 1.34 1.95 -7.45
C LEU A 344 0.43 2.92 -6.69
N GLU A 345 -0.28 3.85 -7.36
CA GLU A 345 -1.30 4.70 -6.73
C GLU A 345 -2.44 3.88 -6.10
N ASP A 346 -2.90 2.84 -6.79
CA ASP A 346 -3.93 1.92 -6.28
C ASP A 346 -3.42 1.17 -5.03
N ILE A 347 -2.16 0.72 -5.07
CA ILE A 347 -1.51 0.06 -3.92
C ILE A 347 -1.36 1.02 -2.73
N ILE A 348 -0.89 2.25 -2.96
CA ILE A 348 -0.75 3.29 -1.92
C ILE A 348 -2.11 3.60 -1.30
N SER A 349 -3.15 3.76 -2.13
CA SER A 349 -4.51 4.08 -1.67
C SER A 349 -5.06 2.95 -0.81
N TYR A 350 -4.90 1.71 -1.24
CA TYR A 350 -5.29 0.53 -0.47
C TYR A 350 -4.52 0.42 0.86
N ALA A 351 -3.19 0.60 0.82
CA ALA A 351 -2.34 0.52 2.01
C ALA A 351 -2.72 1.57 3.05
N ARG A 352 -2.95 2.81 2.62
CA ARG A 352 -3.43 3.91 3.49
C ARG A 352 -4.74 3.58 4.17
N TYR A 353 -5.73 3.06 3.43
CA TYR A 353 -7.02 2.66 3.99
C TYR A 353 -6.89 1.62 5.12
N ARG A 354 -5.88 0.75 5.04
CA ARG A 354 -5.61 -0.30 6.04
C ARG A 354 -4.62 0.12 7.13
N GLY A 355 -4.09 1.35 7.08
CA GLY A 355 -3.06 1.82 8.01
C GLY A 355 -1.67 1.20 7.77
N THR A 356 -1.47 0.55 6.61
CA THR A 356 -0.20 -0.05 6.19
C THR A 356 0.66 0.99 5.47
N ARG A 357 1.98 0.96 5.70
CA ARG A 357 2.94 1.85 5.04
C ARG A 357 3.54 1.20 3.80
N VAL A 358 3.91 2.02 2.81
CA VAL A 358 4.53 1.55 1.56
C VAL A 358 6.01 1.93 1.52
N LEU A 359 6.86 0.94 1.26
CA LEU A 359 8.29 1.09 1.04
C LEU A 359 8.62 0.73 -0.41
N ALA A 360 9.18 1.67 -1.18
CA ALA A 360 9.61 1.42 -2.55
C ALA A 360 11.06 0.95 -2.60
N GLU A 361 11.31 -0.20 -3.22
CA GLU A 361 12.64 -0.78 -3.35
C GLU A 361 13.31 -0.50 -4.69
N GLY A 362 14.64 -0.54 -4.70
CA GLY A 362 15.41 -0.44 -5.92
C GLY A 362 15.36 0.94 -6.59
N VAL A 363 15.23 2.01 -5.81
CA VAL A 363 15.32 3.39 -6.34
C VAL A 363 16.74 3.69 -6.81
N GLU A 364 16.95 3.76 -8.12
CA GLU A 364 18.27 3.88 -8.74
C GLU A 364 18.52 5.27 -9.34
N THR A 365 17.46 6.02 -9.65
CA THR A 365 17.54 7.32 -10.32
C THR A 365 16.83 8.44 -9.56
N GLN A 366 17.19 9.69 -9.91
CA GLN A 366 16.49 10.88 -9.42
C GLN A 366 15.02 10.88 -9.88
N GLY A 367 14.75 10.56 -11.15
CA GLY A 367 13.40 10.58 -11.71
C GLY A 367 12.44 9.67 -10.94
N GLU A 368 12.87 8.44 -10.67
CA GLU A 368 12.13 7.49 -9.83
C GLU A 368 11.86 8.06 -8.43
N LEU A 369 12.87 8.61 -7.75
CA LEU A 369 12.69 9.22 -6.42
C LEU A 369 11.66 10.36 -6.44
N GLU A 370 11.73 11.25 -7.42
CA GLU A 370 10.81 12.37 -7.54
C GLU A 370 9.37 11.90 -7.81
N ALA A 371 9.19 10.88 -8.67
CA ALA A 371 7.89 10.28 -8.93
C ALA A 371 7.29 9.70 -7.64
N LEU A 372 8.06 8.90 -6.90
CA LEU A 372 7.62 8.29 -5.65
C LEU A 372 7.26 9.33 -4.57
N CYS A 373 8.03 10.42 -4.47
CA CYS A 373 7.70 11.54 -3.59
C CYS A 373 6.37 12.19 -3.96
N ARG A 374 6.12 12.42 -5.26
CA ARG A 374 4.86 13.02 -5.76
C ARG A 374 3.65 12.13 -5.52
N MET A 375 3.82 10.81 -5.66
CA MET A 375 2.77 9.81 -5.43
C MET A 375 2.46 9.60 -3.93
N GLY A 376 3.36 10.07 -3.06
CA GLY A 376 3.19 9.99 -1.61
C GLY A 376 3.45 8.60 -1.04
N VAL A 377 4.44 7.89 -1.58
CA VAL A 377 5.04 6.70 -0.97
C VAL A 377 5.67 7.09 0.37
N ASP A 378 5.59 6.22 1.40
CA ASP A 378 6.08 6.57 2.74
C ASP A 378 7.61 6.48 2.86
N TYR A 379 8.19 5.39 2.37
CA TYR A 379 9.62 5.07 2.50
C TYR A 379 10.24 4.66 1.17
N ALA A 380 11.54 4.88 1.03
CA ALA A 380 12.29 4.42 -0.14
C ALA A 380 13.65 3.85 0.24
N GLN A 381 14.08 2.88 -0.56
CA GLN A 381 15.39 2.27 -0.48
C GLN A 381 15.92 1.98 -1.88
N GLY A 382 17.21 2.24 -2.09
CA GLY A 382 17.87 1.95 -3.35
C GLY A 382 19.24 2.62 -3.45
N TYR A 383 19.95 2.39 -4.55
CA TYR A 383 21.30 2.94 -4.70
C TYR A 383 21.34 4.47 -4.76
N PHE A 384 20.22 5.11 -5.12
CA PHE A 384 20.11 6.56 -5.10
C PHE A 384 19.91 7.13 -3.69
N THR A 385 19.21 6.40 -2.80
CA THR A 385 19.00 6.81 -1.40
C THR A 385 20.15 6.40 -0.49
N GLY A 386 20.88 5.35 -0.82
CA GLY A 386 22.09 4.92 -0.14
C GLY A 386 22.44 3.46 -0.47
N ARG A 387 23.73 3.19 -0.69
CA ARG A 387 24.19 1.83 -1.01
C ARG A 387 24.37 0.97 0.26
N PRO A 388 24.20 -0.35 0.16
CA PRO A 388 24.55 -1.26 1.25
C PRO A 388 26.02 -1.07 1.68
N SER A 389 26.25 -0.94 2.98
CA SER A 389 27.58 -0.66 3.54
C SER A 389 27.84 -1.48 4.80
N ALA A 390 29.11 -1.85 5.01
CA ALA A 390 29.55 -2.50 6.25
C ALA A 390 29.55 -1.53 7.45
N VAL A 391 29.26 -0.23 7.27
CA VAL A 391 29.10 0.76 8.34
C VAL A 391 27.70 1.40 8.21
N LEU A 392 27.01 1.66 9.33
CA LEU A 392 25.74 2.39 9.28
C LEU A 392 25.99 3.82 8.79
N GLN A 393 25.24 4.24 7.79
CA GLN A 393 25.41 5.54 7.13
C GLN A 393 24.06 6.21 6.94
N ASP A 394 24.05 7.53 7.07
CA ASP A 394 22.86 8.33 6.78
C ASP A 394 22.53 8.26 5.26
N PRO A 395 21.28 8.54 4.86
CA PRO A 395 20.89 8.55 3.45
C PRO A 395 21.71 9.55 2.62
N ASP A 396 21.84 9.30 1.32
CA ASP A 396 22.59 10.16 0.39
C ASP A 396 22.07 11.61 0.47
N PRO A 397 22.93 12.60 0.77
CA PRO A 397 22.50 13.99 0.94
C PRO A 397 21.76 14.57 -0.27
N ARG A 398 22.03 14.07 -1.48
CA ARG A 398 21.34 14.51 -2.71
C ARG A 398 19.88 14.07 -2.69
N ALA A 399 19.62 12.82 -2.32
CA ALA A 399 18.26 12.29 -2.18
C ALA A 399 17.48 13.09 -1.12
N VAL A 400 18.10 13.33 0.05
CA VAL A 400 17.49 14.12 1.14
C VAL A 400 17.13 15.54 0.68
N LYS A 401 18.03 16.20 -0.08
CA LYS A 401 17.78 17.54 -0.60
C LYS A 401 16.62 17.58 -1.59
N ILE A 402 16.51 16.58 -2.47
CA ILE A 402 15.41 16.46 -3.44
C ILE A 402 14.07 16.26 -2.70
N ILE A 403 14.03 15.31 -1.76
CA ILE A 403 12.84 15.04 -0.94
C ILE A 403 12.36 16.31 -0.24
N LYS A 404 13.27 17.01 0.45
CA LYS A 404 12.94 18.26 1.16
C LYS A 404 12.47 19.37 0.21
N SER A 405 13.08 19.48 -0.97
CA SER A 405 12.67 20.48 -1.99
C SER A 405 11.27 20.21 -2.53
N ILE A 406 10.91 18.95 -2.79
CA ILE A 406 9.57 18.58 -3.28
C ILE A 406 8.54 18.83 -2.19
N ASN A 407 8.80 18.38 -0.96
CA ASN A 407 7.85 18.52 0.14
C ASN A 407 7.68 19.97 0.58
N HIS A 408 8.69 20.83 0.42
CA HIS A 408 8.56 22.26 0.69
C HIS A 408 7.64 22.97 -0.33
N LYS A 409 7.68 22.56 -1.61
CA LYS A 409 6.81 23.13 -2.65
C LYS A 409 5.36 22.64 -2.56
N ASN A 410 5.14 21.46 -1.98
CA ASN A 410 3.83 20.81 -1.88
C ASN A 410 3.15 21.00 -0.52
N ARG A 411 3.63 21.94 0.31
CA ARG A 411 3.07 22.24 1.63
C ARG A 411 2.15 23.45 1.57
N ILE A 412 0.93 23.26 2.05
CA ILE A 412 -0.07 24.30 2.22
C ILE A 412 -0.07 24.70 3.69
N ASP A 413 -0.46 25.93 3.93
CA ASP A 413 -0.55 26.50 5.25
C ASP A 413 -1.90 26.12 5.89
N MET A 414 -1.88 25.56 7.10
CA MET A 414 -3.10 25.12 7.79
C MET A 414 -4.05 26.30 8.07
N GLY A 415 -3.52 27.53 8.14
CA GLY A 415 -4.31 28.74 8.33
C GLY A 415 -5.22 29.02 7.16
N GLN A 416 -4.79 28.70 5.93
CA GLN A 416 -5.62 28.83 4.72
C GLN A 416 -6.83 27.90 4.81
N VAL A 417 -6.63 26.63 5.19
CA VAL A 417 -7.70 25.64 5.36
C VAL A 417 -8.65 26.06 6.48
N TYR A 418 -8.10 26.50 7.61
CA TYR A 418 -8.88 26.97 8.75
C TYR A 418 -9.78 28.16 8.41
N ILE A 419 -9.25 29.20 7.74
CA ILE A 419 -10.02 30.38 7.31
C ILE A 419 -11.18 29.97 6.40
N ILE A 420 -10.92 29.10 5.42
CA ILE A 420 -11.95 28.58 4.51
C ILE A 420 -13.08 27.92 5.30
N ILE A 421 -12.74 27.02 6.23
CA ILE A 421 -13.72 26.26 7.02
C ILE A 421 -14.51 27.17 7.96
N GLU A 422 -13.82 28.03 8.72
CA GLU A 422 -14.44 28.95 9.68
C GLU A 422 -15.47 29.86 8.98
N LYS A 423 -15.07 30.48 7.86
CA LYS A 423 -15.94 31.38 7.09
C LYS A 423 -17.11 30.63 6.46
N ALA A 424 -16.85 29.45 5.90
CA ALA A 424 -17.90 28.60 5.33
C ALA A 424 -18.92 28.16 6.40
N LEU A 425 -18.47 27.81 7.62
CA LEU A 425 -19.35 27.54 8.75
C LEU A 425 -20.15 28.76 9.18
N ALA A 426 -19.59 29.97 9.09
CA ALA A 426 -20.29 31.19 9.48
C ALA A 426 -21.53 31.48 8.62
N PHE A 427 -21.51 31.11 7.32
CA PHE A 427 -22.69 31.15 6.44
C PHE A 427 -23.77 30.16 6.88
N VAL A 428 -23.36 29.00 7.40
CA VAL A 428 -24.27 27.97 7.90
C VAL A 428 -24.90 28.38 9.23
N ASN A 429 -24.05 28.70 10.21
CA ASN A 429 -24.40 29.14 11.55
C ASN A 429 -23.19 29.82 12.20
N LYS A 430 -23.32 31.11 12.46
CA LYS A 430 -22.26 31.93 13.11
C LYS A 430 -21.76 31.33 14.43
N ARG A 431 -22.64 30.74 15.25
CA ARG A 431 -22.27 30.15 16.54
C ARG A 431 -21.32 28.95 16.40
N TYR A 432 -21.45 28.17 15.33
CA TYR A 432 -20.56 27.02 15.08
C TYR A 432 -19.15 27.49 14.66
N ALA A 433 -19.06 28.53 13.84
CA ALA A 433 -17.78 29.15 13.48
C ALA A 433 -17.06 29.74 14.71
N ASP A 434 -17.81 30.41 15.60
CA ASP A 434 -17.27 30.94 16.85
C ASP A 434 -16.78 29.83 17.79
N ASN A 435 -17.56 28.74 17.95
CA ASN A 435 -17.14 27.58 18.74
C ASN A 435 -15.86 26.92 18.20
N LEU A 436 -15.78 26.70 16.89
CA LEU A 436 -14.60 26.14 16.22
C LEU A 436 -13.35 26.93 16.56
N SER A 437 -13.44 28.26 16.45
CA SER A 437 -12.32 29.16 16.68
C SER A 437 -11.81 29.12 18.11
N ILE A 438 -12.73 29.13 19.07
CA ILE A 438 -12.42 29.13 20.50
C ILE A 438 -11.87 27.76 20.92
N SER A 439 -12.52 26.67 20.50
CA SER A 439 -12.12 25.30 20.79
C SER A 439 -10.73 24.99 20.26
N THR A 440 -10.44 25.40 19.01
CA THR A 440 -9.13 25.25 18.38
C THR A 440 -8.05 26.00 19.18
N PHE A 441 -8.29 27.28 19.51
CA PHE A 441 -7.35 28.09 20.28
C PHE A 441 -7.04 27.49 21.67
N LEU A 442 -8.07 27.04 22.38
CA LEU A 442 -7.91 26.43 23.71
C LEU A 442 -7.15 25.10 23.63
N THR A 443 -7.49 24.24 22.67
CA THR A 443 -6.81 22.96 22.43
C THR A 443 -5.31 23.16 22.24
N MET A 444 -4.93 24.18 21.45
CA MET A 444 -3.53 24.51 21.18
C MET A 444 -2.79 25.05 22.41
N LYS A 445 -3.41 25.98 23.16
CA LYS A 445 -2.81 26.58 24.36
C LYS A 445 -2.62 25.53 25.46
N LEU A 446 -3.60 24.65 25.64
CA LEU A 446 -3.51 23.54 26.58
C LEU A 446 -2.42 22.54 26.16
N GLY A 447 -2.40 22.09 24.91
CA GLY A 447 -1.39 21.16 24.41
C GLY A 447 0.03 21.69 24.59
N LYS A 448 0.26 22.99 24.32
CA LYS A 448 1.54 23.64 24.62
C LYS A 448 1.89 23.66 26.11
N ARG A 449 0.93 24.00 26.97
CA ARG A 449 1.15 24.07 28.43
C ARG A 449 1.54 22.70 29.00
N LEU A 450 1.05 21.63 28.38
CA LEU A 450 1.31 20.24 28.74
C LEU A 450 2.56 19.64 28.06
N GLY A 451 3.28 20.44 27.25
CA GLY A 451 4.54 20.03 26.64
C GLY A 451 4.41 19.08 25.45
N PHE A 452 3.27 19.07 24.75
CA PHE A 452 3.12 18.26 23.54
C PHE A 452 4.02 18.77 22.41
N ASP A 453 4.52 17.83 21.60
CA ASP A 453 5.26 18.15 20.39
C ASP A 453 4.35 18.74 19.29
N THR A 454 4.97 19.28 18.25
CA THR A 454 4.29 19.98 17.16
C THR A 454 3.35 19.05 16.38
N ASP A 455 3.71 17.78 16.23
CA ASP A 455 2.92 16.82 15.43
C ASP A 455 1.63 16.43 16.17
N LYS A 456 1.73 16.16 17.47
CA LYS A 456 0.58 15.88 18.33
C LYS A 456 -0.33 17.09 18.48
N ILE A 457 0.22 18.30 18.60
CA ILE A 457 -0.59 19.54 18.58
C ILE A 457 -1.32 19.70 17.24
N THR A 458 -0.64 19.42 16.12
CA THR A 458 -1.23 19.52 14.78
C THR A 458 -2.38 18.54 14.60
N ALA A 459 -2.19 17.29 15.02
CA ALA A 459 -3.24 16.28 14.98
C ALA A 459 -4.45 16.68 15.84
N LEU A 460 -4.20 17.16 17.07
CA LEU A 460 -5.25 17.64 17.98
C LEU A 460 -6.07 18.80 17.41
N VAL A 461 -5.41 19.77 16.76
CA VAL A 461 -6.08 20.88 16.07
C VAL A 461 -6.98 20.37 14.95
N ILE A 462 -6.48 19.45 14.14
CA ILE A 462 -7.25 18.84 13.04
C ILE A 462 -8.43 18.05 13.61
N THR A 463 -8.25 17.30 14.69
CA THR A 463 -9.31 16.59 15.40
C THR A 463 -10.38 17.54 15.92
N ALA A 464 -9.99 18.67 16.52
CA ALA A 464 -10.92 19.69 16.98
C ALA A 464 -11.78 20.25 15.85
N ILE A 465 -11.13 20.61 14.73
CA ILE A 465 -11.81 21.14 13.55
C ILE A 465 -12.88 20.17 13.04
N PHE A 466 -12.56 18.90 12.93
CA PHE A 466 -13.49 17.90 12.42
C PHE A 466 -14.57 17.48 13.38
N HIS A 467 -14.26 17.46 14.68
CA HIS A 467 -15.27 17.29 15.70
C HIS A 467 -16.37 18.32 15.48
N ASP A 468 -16.03 19.62 15.48
CA ASP A 468 -17.00 20.71 15.39
C ASP A 468 -17.73 20.76 14.03
N ILE A 469 -17.06 20.34 12.95
CA ILE A 469 -17.67 20.22 11.62
C ILE A 469 -18.83 19.21 11.60
N GLY A 470 -18.74 18.08 12.29
CA GLY A 470 -19.81 17.08 12.22
C GLY A 470 -21.12 17.54 12.85
N ILE A 471 -21.16 18.71 13.51
CA ILE A 471 -22.40 19.30 14.09
C ILE A 471 -23.39 19.62 12.97
N LEU A 472 -22.90 19.74 11.73
CA LEU A 472 -23.69 19.93 10.52
C LEU A 472 -24.55 18.73 10.11
N TYR A 473 -24.41 17.57 10.76
CA TYR A 473 -25.20 16.38 10.47
C TYR A 473 -26.72 16.61 10.74
N PRO A 474 -27.63 16.28 9.80
CA PRO A 474 -29.09 16.51 9.96
C PRO A 474 -29.75 15.84 11.16
N GLY A 475 -29.16 14.78 11.71
CA GLY A 475 -29.64 14.15 12.94
C GLY A 475 -29.26 14.90 14.22
N CYS A 476 -28.64 16.07 14.12
CA CYS A 476 -28.17 16.90 15.24
C CYS A 476 -29.17 18.00 15.64
N GLU A 477 -30.38 18.05 15.05
CA GLU A 477 -31.36 19.14 15.24
C GLU A 477 -31.76 19.42 16.71
N GLU A 478 -31.54 18.49 17.64
CA GLU A 478 -31.66 18.71 19.08
C GLU A 478 -30.32 18.50 19.79
N TRP A 479 -29.35 19.37 19.54
CA TRP A 479 -28.22 19.53 20.46
C TRP A 479 -28.75 20.11 21.79
N ARG A 480 -29.25 19.23 22.66
CA ARG A 480 -29.64 19.55 24.03
C ARG A 480 -28.55 19.05 24.98
N PRO A 481 -28.01 19.90 25.85
CA PRO A 481 -27.02 19.51 26.84
C PRO A 481 -27.46 18.33 27.70
N ASP A 482 -28.76 18.07 27.88
CA ASP A 482 -29.27 17.21 28.94
C ASP A 482 -29.25 15.69 28.65
N ILE A 483 -28.83 15.25 27.45
CA ILE A 483 -28.82 13.83 27.03
C ILE A 483 -27.45 13.18 27.34
N TYR A 484 -27.07 13.13 28.63
CA TYR A 484 -25.76 12.65 29.10
C TYR A 484 -25.63 11.11 29.24
N ARG A 485 -26.27 10.29 28.38
CA ARG A 485 -26.20 8.81 28.53
C ARG A 485 -25.65 8.04 27.33
N ASN A 486 -25.64 8.58 26.11
CA ASN A 486 -25.20 7.86 24.89
C ASN A 486 -24.27 8.73 24.03
N VAL A 487 -23.38 8.09 23.25
CA VAL A 487 -22.59 8.78 22.21
C VAL A 487 -23.55 9.39 21.18
N SER A 488 -23.44 10.69 20.92
CA SER A 488 -24.33 11.39 20.00
C SER A 488 -24.13 10.90 18.55
N GLY A 489 -25.18 10.96 17.74
CA GLY A 489 -25.07 10.67 16.29
C GLY A 489 -24.06 11.60 15.60
N HIS A 490 -23.91 12.82 16.13
CA HIS A 490 -22.90 13.80 15.77
C HIS A 490 -21.47 13.26 15.98
N SER A 491 -21.10 12.82 17.18
CA SER A 491 -19.75 12.32 17.45
C SER A 491 -19.44 11.04 16.70
N ILE A 492 -20.44 10.17 16.49
CA ILE A 492 -20.27 8.98 15.65
C ILE A 492 -19.98 9.39 14.20
N PHE A 493 -20.72 10.36 13.68
CA PHE A 493 -20.51 10.87 12.33
C PHE A 493 -19.13 11.52 12.20
N SER A 494 -18.77 12.47 13.08
CA SER A 494 -17.44 13.08 13.12
C SER A 494 -16.32 12.05 13.22
N TYR A 495 -16.51 11.00 14.02
CA TYR A 495 -15.54 9.91 14.17
C TYR A 495 -15.36 9.13 12.87
N LEU A 496 -16.45 8.74 12.21
CA LEU A 496 -16.38 8.00 10.96
C LEU A 496 -15.74 8.85 9.85
N LEU A 497 -16.07 10.14 9.79
CA LEU A 497 -15.45 11.08 8.86
C LEU A 497 -13.97 11.25 9.10
N PHE A 498 -13.57 11.50 10.34
CA PHE A 498 -12.18 11.65 10.69
C PHE A 498 -11.42 10.35 10.46
N LYS A 499 -11.99 9.19 10.81
CA LYS A 499 -11.35 7.90 10.59
C LYS A 499 -11.13 7.59 9.11
N GLU A 500 -12.12 7.89 8.27
CA GLU A 500 -12.09 7.60 6.83
C GLU A 500 -11.23 8.59 6.03
N PHE A 501 -11.27 9.86 6.41
CA PHE A 501 -10.76 10.95 5.58
C PHE A 501 -9.78 11.88 6.29
N SER A 502 -9.45 11.68 7.57
CA SER A 502 -8.35 12.43 8.20
C SER A 502 -7.01 11.84 7.81
N PRO A 503 -5.97 12.68 7.61
CA PRO A 503 -4.61 12.20 7.46
C PRO A 503 -3.99 11.65 8.77
N TYR A 504 -4.67 11.85 9.90
CA TYR A 504 -4.24 11.39 11.24
C TYR A 504 -5.28 10.45 11.88
N PRO A 505 -5.73 9.38 11.20
CA PRO A 505 -6.88 8.56 11.62
C PRO A 505 -6.73 7.91 13.00
N GLU A 506 -5.49 7.77 13.51
CA GLU A 506 -5.18 7.29 14.84
C GLU A 506 -5.74 8.18 15.97
N TYR A 507 -6.00 9.47 15.71
CA TYR A 507 -6.64 10.39 16.66
C TYR A 507 -8.17 10.41 16.54
N ALA A 508 -8.77 9.65 15.61
CA ALA A 508 -10.22 9.55 15.48
C ALA A 508 -10.91 9.19 16.80
N PRO A 509 -10.41 8.22 17.60
CA PRO A 509 -11.07 7.84 18.83
C PRO A 509 -11.30 9.00 19.78
N ALA A 510 -10.46 10.04 19.78
CA ALA A 510 -10.62 11.20 20.66
C ALA A 510 -12.00 11.87 20.53
N ILE A 511 -12.57 11.86 19.31
CA ILE A 511 -13.90 12.42 18.98
C ILE A 511 -15.06 11.69 19.70
N LEU A 512 -14.90 10.41 20.01
CA LEU A 512 -16.00 9.59 20.56
C LEU A 512 -16.23 9.78 22.08
N TYR A 513 -15.33 10.46 22.77
CA TYR A 513 -15.28 10.45 24.24
C TYR A 513 -15.85 11.69 24.93
N HIS A 514 -16.43 12.64 24.17
CA HIS A 514 -16.95 13.92 24.68
C HIS A 514 -18.27 13.85 25.46
N HIS A 515 -18.89 12.66 25.59
CA HIS A 515 -20.28 12.55 26.05
C HIS A 515 -20.53 11.70 27.30
N ARG A 516 -19.49 11.30 28.05
CA ARG A 516 -19.65 10.72 29.39
C ARG A 516 -19.37 11.77 30.47
N ARG A 517 -20.20 11.81 31.52
CA ARG A 517 -19.76 12.39 32.80
C ARG A 517 -18.57 11.56 33.29
N PHE A 518 -17.42 12.19 33.49
CA PHE A 518 -16.28 11.51 34.07
C PHE A 518 -16.62 11.16 35.53
N PRO A 519 -16.51 9.89 35.95
CA PRO A 519 -16.67 9.54 37.35
C PRO A 519 -15.60 10.26 38.18
N ASP A 520 -15.96 10.58 39.42
CA ASP A 520 -15.09 11.26 40.37
C ASP A 520 -13.77 10.48 40.50
N TYR A 521 -12.66 11.05 40.06
CA TYR A 521 -11.36 10.36 39.96
C TYR A 521 -10.85 9.81 41.31
N ASN A 522 -11.46 10.28 42.41
CA ASN A 522 -11.22 9.81 43.77
C ASN A 522 -11.91 8.47 44.11
N ALA A 523 -12.71 7.89 43.20
CA ALA A 523 -13.54 6.70 43.45
C ALA A 523 -12.95 5.40 42.88
N GLY A 524 -11.63 5.22 42.85
CA GLY A 524 -10.95 3.90 42.90
C GLY A 524 -11.33 2.78 41.92
N ASN A 525 -12.10 3.01 40.85
CA ASN A 525 -12.48 2.00 39.86
C ASN A 525 -11.74 2.22 38.53
N ASN A 526 -11.44 1.11 37.83
CA ASN A 526 -10.68 1.04 36.58
C ASN A 526 -11.35 1.78 35.40
N ASP A 527 -11.31 3.11 35.40
CA ASP A 527 -12.00 3.95 34.42
C ASP A 527 -11.04 4.57 33.38
N GLY A 528 -10.57 3.74 32.46
CA GLY A 528 -9.75 4.15 31.31
C GLY A 528 -10.03 3.39 30.01
N ILE A 529 -11.05 2.53 30.00
CA ILE A 529 -11.38 1.64 28.87
C ILE A 529 -12.89 1.68 28.60
N ILE A 530 -13.30 2.00 27.37
CA ILE A 530 -14.70 1.89 26.91
C ILE A 530 -14.73 0.90 25.74
N ASN A 531 -15.55 -0.15 25.84
CA ASN A 531 -15.64 -1.22 24.82
C ASN A 531 -14.26 -1.79 24.41
N ASN A 532 -13.38 -2.08 25.37
CA ASN A 532 -11.99 -2.51 25.16
C ASN A 532 -11.06 -1.50 24.45
N ILE A 533 -11.46 -0.24 24.31
CA ILE A 533 -10.63 0.83 23.76
C ILE A 533 -10.17 1.73 24.91
N ALA A 534 -8.86 1.87 25.06
CA ALA A 534 -8.29 2.80 26.03
C ALA A 534 -8.62 4.26 25.63
N VAL A 535 -9.02 5.07 26.61
CA VAL A 535 -9.31 6.50 26.39
C VAL A 535 -7.98 7.23 26.15
N PRO A 536 -7.75 7.83 24.97
CA PRO A 536 -6.55 8.62 24.74
C PRO A 536 -6.60 9.91 25.57
N ASP A 537 -5.43 10.33 26.05
CA ASP A 537 -5.27 11.53 26.88
C ASP A 537 -5.75 12.81 26.17
N GLU A 538 -5.58 12.83 24.86
CA GLU A 538 -6.03 13.83 23.90
C GLU A 538 -7.54 14.09 23.94
N ALA A 539 -8.34 13.07 24.25
CA ALA A 539 -9.79 13.19 24.30
C ALA A 539 -10.27 14.12 25.42
N TYR A 540 -9.57 14.13 26.56
CA TYR A 540 -9.89 14.98 27.70
C TYR A 540 -9.69 16.46 27.37
N LEU A 541 -8.65 16.77 26.60
CA LEU A 541 -8.33 18.13 26.18
C LEU A 541 -9.37 18.70 25.25
N LEU A 542 -9.74 17.93 24.24
CA LEU A 542 -10.73 18.37 23.27
C LEU A 542 -12.10 18.55 23.94
N SER A 543 -12.49 17.66 24.88
CA SER A 543 -13.72 17.81 25.66
C SER A 543 -13.72 19.07 26.53
N LEU A 544 -12.58 19.39 27.16
CA LEU A 544 -12.45 20.56 28.01
C LEU A 544 -12.51 21.87 27.19
N ALA A 545 -11.83 21.89 26.05
CA ALA A 545 -11.82 23.04 25.13
C ALA A 545 -13.21 23.33 24.57
N GLU A 546 -13.96 22.29 24.17
CA GLU A 546 -15.32 22.41 23.66
C GLU A 546 -16.30 22.91 24.74
N ALA A 547 -16.26 22.32 25.94
CA ALA A 547 -17.12 22.73 27.05
C ALA A 547 -16.91 24.21 27.44
N ALA A 548 -15.66 24.68 27.36
CA ALA A 548 -15.32 26.09 27.57
C ALA A 548 -15.83 26.97 26.41
N ALA A 549 -15.64 26.55 25.15
CA ALA A 549 -16.13 27.27 23.98
C ALA A 549 -17.65 27.47 24.01
N GLU A 550 -18.42 26.41 24.33
CA GLU A 550 -19.87 26.48 24.51
C GLU A 550 -20.28 27.52 25.57
N ALA A 551 -19.65 27.49 26.74
CA ALA A 551 -19.98 28.39 27.85
C ALA A 551 -19.71 29.87 27.50
N ILE A 552 -18.71 30.11 26.64
CA ILE A 552 -18.37 31.43 26.13
C ILE A 552 -19.39 31.90 25.09
N THR A 553 -19.78 31.05 24.13
CA THR A 553 -20.72 31.44 23.06
C THR A 553 -22.20 31.45 23.48
N GLY A 554 -22.55 30.81 24.59
CA GLY A 554 -23.94 30.60 25.03
C GLY A 554 -24.58 31.70 25.90
N GLY A 555 -23.92 32.82 26.21
CA GLY A 555 -24.46 33.83 27.13
C GLY A 555 -23.72 35.18 27.15
N ASP A 556 -24.07 36.07 28.09
CA ASP A 556 -23.48 37.41 28.20
C ASP A 556 -21.95 37.34 28.43
N PRO A 557 -21.14 38.04 27.60
CA PRO A 557 -19.71 38.23 27.77
C PRO A 557 -19.24 38.49 29.21
N ALA A 558 -19.98 39.32 29.96
CA ALA A 558 -19.57 39.77 31.30
C ALA A 558 -19.57 38.66 32.37
N SER A 559 -20.25 37.53 32.13
CA SER A 559 -20.30 36.37 33.04
C SER A 559 -19.72 35.10 32.42
N ALA A 560 -19.00 35.21 31.30
CA ALA A 560 -18.41 34.06 30.61
C ALA A 560 -17.43 33.27 31.49
N ALA A 561 -16.60 33.97 32.28
CA ALA A 561 -15.63 33.34 33.17
C ALA A 561 -16.30 32.44 34.23
N ASP A 562 -17.33 32.95 34.91
CA ASP A 562 -18.05 32.19 35.94
C ASP A 562 -18.77 30.96 35.37
N ARG A 563 -19.33 31.07 34.16
CA ARG A 563 -19.97 29.95 33.47
C ARG A 563 -18.97 28.88 33.06
N VAL A 564 -17.82 29.27 32.53
CA VAL A 564 -16.74 28.34 32.15
C VAL A 564 -16.25 27.58 33.38
N ILE A 565 -15.96 28.29 34.49
CA ILE A 565 -15.50 27.67 35.74
C ILE A 565 -16.54 26.68 36.27
N SER A 566 -17.80 27.09 36.36
CA SER A 566 -18.90 26.24 36.83
C SER A 566 -19.09 24.99 35.96
N ARG A 567 -18.94 25.11 34.63
CA ARG A 567 -19.05 24.00 33.68
C ARG A 567 -17.89 23.00 33.79
N ILE A 568 -16.68 23.48 34.09
CA ILE A 568 -15.47 22.65 34.21
C ILE A 568 -15.44 21.91 35.55
N GLU A 569 -15.83 22.56 36.65
CA GLU A 569 -15.87 21.96 37.98
C GLU A 569 -16.92 20.83 38.09
N GLY A 570 -18.02 20.92 37.35
CA GLY A 570 -19.10 19.92 37.38
C GLY A 570 -18.83 18.60 36.63
N ASN A 571 -17.72 18.47 35.89
CA ASN A 571 -17.54 17.41 34.89
C ASN A 571 -16.41 16.40 35.18
N GLY A 572 -15.67 16.48 36.29
CA GLY A 572 -14.78 15.39 36.74
C GLY A 572 -13.48 15.16 35.92
N PHE A 573 -12.95 16.18 35.24
CA PHE A 573 -11.73 16.08 34.42
C PHE A 573 -10.46 15.69 35.22
N LYS A 574 -9.43 15.14 34.55
CA LYS A 574 -8.14 14.80 35.21
C LYS A 574 -7.51 16.05 35.86
N PRO A 575 -6.86 15.92 37.05
CA PRO A 575 -6.28 17.05 37.77
C PRO A 575 -5.29 17.88 36.96
N GLU A 576 -4.40 17.23 36.21
CA GLU A 576 -3.35 17.88 35.40
C GLU A 576 -3.92 18.81 34.32
N TYR A 577 -5.02 18.41 33.65
CA TYR A 577 -5.69 19.24 32.65
C TYR A 577 -6.44 20.42 33.27
N ARG A 578 -7.05 20.21 34.45
CA ARG A 578 -7.71 21.30 35.21
C ARG A 578 -6.70 22.33 35.70
N GLU A 579 -5.54 21.90 36.17
CA GLU A 579 -4.46 22.78 36.61
C GLU A 579 -3.88 23.58 35.45
N ALA A 580 -3.65 22.93 34.30
CA ALA A 580 -3.19 23.59 33.08
C ALA A 580 -4.19 24.65 32.60
N PHE A 581 -5.49 24.33 32.59
CA PHE A 581 -6.53 25.30 32.22
C PHE A 581 -6.66 26.44 33.23
N GLY A 582 -6.66 26.12 34.54
CA GLY A 582 -6.72 27.11 35.61
C GLY A 582 -5.54 28.10 35.56
N SER A 583 -4.34 27.62 35.21
CA SER A 583 -3.18 28.46 34.97
C SER A 583 -3.40 29.43 33.79
N LEU A 584 -4.01 28.96 32.69
CA LEU A 584 -4.34 29.83 31.55
C LEU A 584 -5.39 30.88 31.93
N CYS A 585 -6.36 30.55 32.79
CA CYS A 585 -7.33 31.52 33.30
C CYS A 585 -6.68 32.65 34.12
N GLN A 586 -5.62 32.34 34.88
CA GLN A 586 -4.84 33.36 35.60
C GLN A 586 -4.04 34.27 34.65
N GLU A 587 -3.76 33.81 33.43
CA GLU A 587 -3.13 34.59 32.35
C GLU A 587 -4.17 35.37 31.51
N ASP A 588 -5.38 35.60 32.06
CA ASP A 588 -6.48 36.38 31.47
C ASP A 588 -6.98 35.83 30.11
N ILE A 589 -6.80 34.53 29.85
CA ILE A 589 -7.16 33.93 28.55
C ILE A 589 -8.65 34.07 28.21
N ILE A 590 -9.54 34.02 29.22
CA ILE A 590 -10.99 34.08 29.01
C ILE A 590 -11.40 35.49 28.56
N SER A 591 -10.87 36.54 29.18
CA SER A 591 -11.11 37.93 28.79
C SER A 591 -10.65 38.20 27.36
N ARG A 592 -9.47 37.67 26.99
CA ARG A 592 -8.93 37.75 25.62
C ARG A 592 -9.80 37.02 24.59
N ILE A 593 -10.40 35.89 24.97
CA ILE A 593 -11.34 35.18 24.10
C ILE A 593 -12.62 36.01 23.91
N VAL A 594 -13.18 36.53 25.00
CA VAL A 594 -14.42 37.32 24.99
C VAL A 594 -14.27 38.64 24.22
N SER A 595 -13.13 39.31 24.34
CA SER A 595 -12.80 40.56 23.62
C SER A 595 -12.46 40.33 22.14
N GLY A 596 -12.16 39.09 21.75
CA GLY A 596 -11.76 38.72 20.39
C GLY A 596 -10.26 38.91 20.08
N GLU A 597 -9.46 39.40 21.04
CA GLU A 597 -8.01 39.65 20.89
C GLU A 597 -7.19 38.38 20.64
N TYR A 598 -7.77 37.19 20.84
CA TYR A 598 -7.12 35.90 20.58
C TYR A 598 -7.01 35.55 19.08
N ARG A 599 -7.79 36.18 18.21
CA ARG A 599 -7.91 35.78 16.78
C ARG A 599 -6.59 35.92 16.02
N ASP A 600 -5.88 37.02 16.21
CA ASP A 600 -4.59 37.25 15.53
C ASP A 600 -3.53 36.24 15.99
N ASP A 601 -3.49 35.95 17.29
CA ASP A 601 -2.61 34.93 17.88
C ASP A 601 -2.91 33.52 17.34
N LEU A 602 -4.21 33.19 17.23
CA LEU A 602 -4.68 31.92 16.68
C LEU A 602 -4.23 31.77 15.22
N LEU A 603 -4.55 32.76 14.38
CA LEU A 603 -4.22 32.73 12.96
C LEU A 603 -2.70 32.68 12.73
N ALA A 604 -1.93 33.48 13.45
CA ALA A 604 -0.46 33.48 13.34
C ALA A 604 0.13 32.10 13.67
N TYR A 605 -0.41 31.43 14.69
CA TYR A 605 0.07 30.10 15.03
C TYR A 605 -0.39 29.04 14.04
N ILE A 606 -1.66 29.02 13.63
CA ILE A 606 -2.13 28.02 12.66
C ILE A 606 -1.37 28.18 11.33
N LYS A 607 -1.04 29.41 10.91
CA LYS A 607 -0.17 29.65 9.74
C LYS A 607 1.27 29.13 9.91
N SER A 608 1.74 28.93 11.13
CA SER A 608 3.05 28.27 11.34
C SER A 608 3.02 26.77 11.05
N ILE A 609 1.83 26.15 11.06
CA ILE A 609 1.65 24.72 10.82
C ILE A 609 1.62 24.46 9.31
N LYS A 610 2.57 23.65 8.84
CA LYS A 610 2.65 23.23 7.43
C LYS A 610 2.08 21.83 7.26
N ILE A 611 1.03 21.73 6.47
CA ILE A 611 0.40 20.47 6.10
C ILE A 611 0.78 20.10 4.67
N SER A 612 0.94 18.81 4.41
CA SER A 612 1.13 18.29 3.07
C SER A 612 -0.14 18.49 2.24
N LYS A 613 0.03 18.51 0.93
CA LYS A 613 -1.08 18.57 0.01
C LYS A 613 -2.11 17.44 0.19
N ALA A 614 -1.66 16.21 0.43
CA ALA A 614 -2.56 15.09 0.68
C ALA A 614 -3.40 15.32 1.95
N GLU A 615 -2.78 15.84 3.01
CA GLU A 615 -3.46 16.26 4.23
C GLU A 615 -4.51 17.35 3.91
N THR A 616 -4.16 18.37 3.13
CA THR A 616 -5.10 19.44 2.73
C THR A 616 -6.30 18.91 1.95
N GLU A 617 -6.07 18.06 0.94
CA GLU A 617 -7.15 17.48 0.13
C GLU A 617 -8.10 16.64 1.00
N SER A 618 -7.54 15.85 1.92
CA SER A 618 -8.29 15.09 2.92
C SER A 618 -9.13 16.00 3.82
N LEU A 619 -8.52 17.07 4.33
CA LEU A 619 -9.16 18.06 5.20
C LEU A 619 -10.40 18.68 4.55
N ILE A 620 -10.21 19.24 3.37
CA ILE A 620 -11.28 19.97 2.69
C ILE A 620 -12.37 18.98 2.19
N ARG A 621 -12.01 17.78 1.73
CA ARG A 621 -12.97 16.73 1.35
C ARG A 621 -13.89 16.34 2.50
N THR A 622 -13.30 16.15 3.68
CA THR A 622 -14.05 15.80 4.88
C THR A 622 -15.00 16.92 5.30
N PHE A 623 -14.53 18.18 5.23
CA PHE A 623 -15.36 19.34 5.50
C PHE A 623 -16.58 19.38 4.56
N ILE A 624 -16.35 19.24 3.25
CA ILE A 624 -17.43 19.20 2.27
C ILE A 624 -18.36 18.03 2.53
N TYR A 625 -17.84 16.85 2.85
CA TYR A 625 -18.68 15.71 3.15
C TYR A 625 -19.61 16.01 4.34
N ALA A 626 -19.09 16.53 5.44
CA ALA A 626 -19.92 16.88 6.59
C ALA A 626 -20.97 17.95 6.26
N VAL A 627 -20.59 18.94 5.46
CA VAL A 627 -21.46 20.01 4.97
C VAL A 627 -22.57 19.49 4.05
N SER A 628 -22.21 18.67 3.06
CA SER A 628 -23.14 18.16 2.03
C SER A 628 -24.26 17.34 2.66
N PHE A 629 -24.01 16.70 3.80
CA PHE A 629 -25.03 15.97 4.54
C PHE A 629 -26.16 16.87 5.05
N ARG A 630 -25.99 18.19 5.13
CA ARG A 630 -27.05 19.15 5.50
C ARG A 630 -28.14 19.31 4.44
N SER A 631 -27.86 18.99 3.17
CA SER A 631 -28.78 19.24 2.07
C SER A 631 -29.47 17.94 1.63
N PRO A 632 -30.82 17.85 1.69
CA PRO A 632 -31.57 16.73 1.13
C PRO A 632 -31.42 16.54 -0.39
N TYR A 633 -30.73 17.47 -1.07
CA TYR A 633 -30.60 17.59 -2.52
C TYR A 633 -29.14 17.64 -3.01
N CYS A 634 -28.14 17.76 -2.13
CA CYS A 634 -26.72 17.67 -2.52
C CYS A 634 -26.29 16.21 -2.64
N TYR A 635 -26.67 15.57 -3.74
CA TYR A 635 -26.24 14.21 -4.07
C TYR A 635 -24.95 14.15 -4.89
N SER A 636 -24.27 15.27 -5.16
CA SER A 636 -22.90 15.26 -5.68
C SER A 636 -21.95 14.70 -4.61
N HIS A 637 -21.80 13.39 -4.60
CA HIS A 637 -20.80 12.71 -3.80
C HIS A 637 -19.45 13.38 -4.08
N PRO A 638 -18.67 13.85 -3.08
CA PRO A 638 -17.37 14.50 -3.32
C PRO A 638 -16.39 13.62 -4.12
N ARG A 639 -16.53 12.29 -4.03
CA ARG A 639 -15.82 11.34 -4.92
C ARG A 639 -16.22 11.45 -6.39
N LEU A 640 -17.46 11.80 -6.73
CA LEU A 640 -17.89 12.04 -8.12
C LEU A 640 -17.18 13.28 -8.67
N MET A 641 -17.15 14.38 -7.89
CA MET A 641 -16.42 15.58 -8.29
C MET A 641 -14.91 15.34 -8.38
N GLU A 642 -14.33 14.61 -7.42
CA GLU A 642 -12.94 14.16 -7.49
C GLU A 642 -12.70 13.27 -8.72
N THR A 643 -13.63 12.39 -9.06
CA THR A 643 -13.55 11.54 -10.27
C THR A 643 -13.62 12.41 -11.53
N THR A 644 -14.51 13.40 -11.58
CA THR A 644 -14.63 14.37 -12.68
C THR A 644 -13.37 15.20 -12.82
N VAL A 645 -12.79 15.68 -11.71
CA VAL A 645 -11.51 16.39 -11.77
C VAL A 645 -10.37 15.45 -12.12
N ASN A 646 -10.36 14.22 -11.63
CA ASN A 646 -9.35 13.22 -11.99
C ASN A 646 -9.44 12.87 -13.46
N LEU A 647 -10.65 12.83 -14.01
CA LEU A 647 -10.92 12.66 -15.43
C LEU A 647 -10.37 13.86 -16.23
N LEU A 648 -10.83 15.09 -15.93
CA LEU A 648 -10.35 16.34 -16.58
C LEU A 648 -8.85 16.55 -16.41
N GLY A 649 -8.34 16.08 -15.29
CA GLY A 649 -6.95 16.03 -14.91
C GLY A 649 -6.09 15.08 -15.72
N ARG A 650 -6.58 13.86 -15.94
CA ARG A 650 -5.95 12.86 -16.79
C ARG A 650 -5.94 13.30 -18.26
N MET A 651 -6.89 14.15 -18.66
CA MET A 651 -6.89 14.79 -19.96
C MET A 651 -5.84 15.91 -20.09
N THR A 652 -5.28 16.40 -18.98
CA THR A 652 -4.38 17.57 -18.92
C THR A 652 -2.97 17.24 -18.43
N LYS A 653 -2.60 15.95 -18.52
CA LYS A 653 -1.37 15.25 -18.06
C LYS A 653 -0.02 15.97 -18.18
N GLN A 654 0.07 17.09 -18.88
CA GLN A 654 1.29 17.90 -19.02
C GLN A 654 1.50 18.93 -17.89
N ASN A 655 0.52 19.17 -17.01
CA ASN A 655 0.66 20.18 -15.94
C ASN A 655 0.06 19.72 -14.61
N TRP A 656 0.85 19.00 -13.80
CA TRP A 656 0.45 18.55 -12.46
C TRP A 656 -0.01 19.71 -11.57
N ASN A 657 0.61 20.88 -11.63
CA ASN A 657 0.16 22.05 -10.85
C ASN A 657 -1.24 22.54 -11.26
N LEU A 658 -1.63 22.37 -12.53
CA LEU A 658 -2.96 22.71 -13.02
C LEU A 658 -4.02 21.73 -12.51
N LEU A 659 -3.76 20.42 -12.63
CA LEU A 659 -4.62 19.34 -12.11
C LEU A 659 -4.99 19.59 -10.64
N GLU A 660 -3.99 19.92 -9.83
CA GLU A 660 -4.15 20.15 -8.40
C GLU A 660 -5.02 21.36 -8.09
N LYS A 661 -4.85 22.44 -8.85
CA LYS A 661 -5.64 23.66 -8.70
C LYS A 661 -7.07 23.46 -9.19
N VAL A 662 -7.29 22.61 -10.20
CA VAL A 662 -8.64 22.17 -10.62
C VAL A 662 -9.28 21.30 -9.53
N ARG A 663 -8.53 20.43 -8.83
CA ARG A 663 -9.06 19.63 -7.70
C ARG A 663 -9.49 20.53 -6.57
N ALA A 664 -8.60 21.43 -6.15
CA ALA A 664 -8.91 22.43 -5.14
C ALA A 664 -10.10 23.29 -5.58
N ALA A 665 -10.19 23.67 -6.85
CA ALA A 665 -11.28 24.49 -7.34
C ALA A 665 -12.64 23.76 -7.35
N ALA A 666 -12.71 22.52 -7.82
CA ALA A 666 -13.98 21.76 -7.76
C ALA A 666 -14.40 21.43 -6.32
N LEU A 667 -13.42 21.32 -5.42
CA LEU A 667 -13.66 21.15 -4.00
C LEU A 667 -14.24 22.45 -3.40
N LEU A 668 -13.59 23.59 -3.65
CA LEU A 668 -14.05 24.91 -3.23
C LEU A 668 -15.37 25.33 -3.90
N TYR A 669 -15.68 24.75 -5.06
CA TYR A 669 -16.96 24.89 -5.71
C TYR A 669 -18.10 24.32 -4.89
N ASN A 670 -17.93 23.15 -4.27
CA ASN A 670 -18.97 22.60 -3.38
C ASN A 670 -19.19 23.48 -2.14
N LEU A 671 -18.21 24.28 -1.75
CA LEU A 671 -18.42 25.27 -0.72
C LEU A 671 -19.35 26.39 -1.20
N SER A 672 -19.42 26.71 -2.49
CA SER A 672 -20.27 27.81 -2.98
C SER A 672 -21.75 27.51 -2.76
N MET A 673 -22.11 26.22 -2.82
CA MET A 673 -23.43 25.71 -2.45
C MET A 673 -23.81 26.00 -0.99
N LEU A 674 -22.85 26.25 -0.09
CA LEU A 674 -23.14 26.64 1.30
C LEU A 674 -23.74 28.03 1.44
N VAL A 675 -23.42 28.91 0.49
CA VAL A 675 -23.87 30.30 0.52
C VAL A 675 -25.29 30.41 -0.06
N MET A 676 -25.78 29.35 -0.70
CA MET A 676 -27.12 29.31 -1.28
C MET A 676 -28.19 29.09 -0.20
N GLU A 677 -29.25 29.90 -0.26
CA GLU A 677 -30.40 29.73 0.63
C GLU A 677 -31.11 28.40 0.37
N LYS A 678 -31.55 27.75 1.45
CA LYS A 678 -32.26 26.45 1.43
C LYS A 678 -33.43 26.46 0.41
N GLU A 679 -34.21 27.53 0.38
CA GLU A 679 -35.36 27.71 -0.51
C GLU A 679 -34.98 27.84 -2.00
N THR A 680 -33.74 28.24 -2.28
CA THR A 680 -33.18 28.28 -3.64
C THR A 680 -32.75 26.88 -4.08
N LEU A 681 -32.17 26.10 -3.17
CA LEU A 681 -31.77 24.70 -3.42
C LEU A 681 -32.96 23.73 -3.54
N GLU A 682 -34.10 24.06 -2.91
CA GLU A 682 -35.32 23.24 -2.93
C GLU A 682 -36.16 23.36 -4.22
N LYS A 683 -35.85 24.32 -5.10
CA LYS A 683 -36.55 24.52 -6.38
C LYS A 683 -35.92 23.65 -7.48
N GLU A 684 -36.76 23.10 -8.36
CA GLU A 684 -36.27 22.51 -9.61
C GLU A 684 -35.76 23.62 -10.55
N HIS A 685 -34.51 23.48 -11.00
CA HIS A 685 -33.85 24.37 -11.97
C HIS A 685 -33.52 23.56 -13.22
N SER A 686 -33.39 24.20 -14.39
CA SER A 686 -32.73 23.60 -15.56
C SER A 686 -31.20 23.57 -15.39
N PRO A 687 -30.43 22.75 -16.14
CA PRO A 687 -28.98 22.63 -15.90
C PRO A 687 -28.26 23.98 -16.05
N LYS A 688 -28.80 24.82 -16.93
CA LYS A 688 -28.34 26.18 -17.17
C LYS A 688 -28.67 27.14 -16.01
N GLU A 689 -29.89 27.08 -15.48
CA GLU A 689 -30.27 27.93 -14.34
C GLU A 689 -29.49 27.55 -13.07
N LEU A 690 -29.23 26.26 -12.86
CA LEU A 690 -28.40 25.77 -11.76
C LEU A 690 -26.95 26.24 -11.92
N HIS A 691 -26.39 26.13 -13.13
CA HIS A 691 -25.07 26.66 -13.49
C HIS A 691 -24.94 28.17 -13.21
N ASP A 692 -25.93 28.97 -13.63
CA ASP A 692 -25.92 30.43 -13.44
C ASP A 692 -26.04 30.82 -11.94
N LEU A 693 -26.83 30.08 -11.15
CA LEU A 693 -26.96 30.30 -9.70
C LEU A 693 -25.66 29.96 -8.94
N LEU A 694 -25.02 28.88 -9.35
CA LEU A 694 -23.75 28.43 -8.81
C LEU A 694 -22.62 29.40 -9.11
N HIS A 695 -22.59 29.93 -10.34
CA HIS A 695 -21.70 31.03 -10.75
C HIS A 695 -21.87 32.29 -9.87
N GLY A 696 -23.11 32.66 -9.56
CA GLY A 696 -23.39 33.76 -8.64
C GLY A 696 -22.81 33.53 -7.24
N SER A 697 -22.91 32.30 -6.73
CA SER A 697 -22.45 31.91 -5.40
C SER A 697 -20.92 31.78 -5.31
N MET A 698 -20.25 31.39 -6.40
CA MET A 698 -18.79 31.37 -6.51
C MET A 698 -18.16 32.73 -6.22
N ASN A 699 -18.82 33.83 -6.59
CA ASN A 699 -18.32 35.18 -6.35
C ASN A 699 -18.26 35.53 -4.85
N ALA A 700 -19.22 35.06 -4.05
CA ALA A 700 -19.21 35.26 -2.60
C ALA A 700 -18.07 34.49 -1.91
N ILE A 701 -17.65 33.36 -2.49
CA ILE A 701 -16.53 32.57 -1.97
C ILE A 701 -15.16 33.12 -2.37
N ASN A 702 -15.06 33.83 -3.50
CA ASN A 702 -13.80 34.45 -3.91
C ASN A 702 -13.22 35.36 -2.82
N GLU A 703 -14.06 36.06 -2.06
CA GLU A 703 -13.62 36.87 -0.91
C GLU A 703 -12.96 36.02 0.19
N VAL A 704 -13.53 34.86 0.52
CA VAL A 704 -12.97 33.91 1.49
C VAL A 704 -11.64 33.34 1.02
N LEU A 705 -11.54 33.01 -0.27
CA LEU A 705 -10.33 32.46 -0.88
C LEU A 705 -9.19 33.49 -0.98
N GLU A 706 -9.53 34.77 -1.17
CA GLU A 706 -8.57 35.87 -1.12
C GLU A 706 -7.99 36.08 0.27
N GLU A 707 -8.82 36.02 1.31
CA GLU A 707 -8.39 36.09 2.72
C GLU A 707 -7.50 34.89 3.10
N ALA A 708 -7.77 33.72 2.50
CA ALA A 708 -6.93 32.54 2.60
C ALA A 708 -5.69 32.55 1.67
N GLU A 709 -5.39 33.66 0.98
CA GLU A 709 -4.21 33.81 0.11
C GLU A 709 -4.13 32.78 -1.05
N LEU A 710 -5.28 32.26 -1.51
CA LEU A 710 -5.36 31.26 -2.60
C LEU A 710 -5.53 31.91 -3.99
N HIS A 711 -4.65 32.85 -4.31
CA HIS A 711 -4.78 33.72 -5.49
C HIS A 711 -4.86 32.99 -6.85
N ASP A 712 -4.17 31.85 -7.01
CA ASP A 712 -4.24 31.06 -8.25
C ASP A 712 -5.63 30.44 -8.46
N VAL A 713 -6.30 30.04 -7.36
CA VAL A 713 -7.64 29.43 -7.42
C VAL A 713 -8.67 30.51 -7.70
N VAL A 714 -8.59 31.65 -7.00
CA VAL A 714 -9.43 32.84 -7.25
C VAL A 714 -9.39 33.24 -8.73
N ALA A 715 -8.20 33.25 -9.33
CA ALA A 715 -8.04 33.59 -10.75
C ALA A 715 -8.72 32.57 -11.69
N MET A 716 -8.73 31.28 -11.34
CA MET A 716 -9.45 30.25 -12.10
C MET A 716 -10.96 30.41 -12.01
N PHE A 717 -11.49 30.69 -10.82
CA PHE A 717 -12.93 30.93 -10.62
C PHE A 717 -13.42 32.18 -11.35
N ARG A 718 -12.67 33.29 -11.24
CA ARG A 718 -12.97 34.52 -11.98
C ARG A 718 -12.93 34.32 -13.50
N GLY A 719 -11.96 33.53 -13.98
CA GLY A 719 -11.93 33.10 -15.38
C GLY A 719 -13.15 32.29 -15.76
N ALA A 720 -13.57 31.35 -14.89
CA ALA A 720 -14.72 30.49 -15.12
C ALA A 720 -15.99 31.33 -15.23
N THR A 721 -16.16 32.34 -14.37
CA THR A 721 -17.28 33.30 -14.36
C THR A 721 -17.21 34.40 -15.44
N GLY A 722 -16.26 34.31 -16.37
CA GLY A 722 -16.22 35.13 -17.59
C GLY A 722 -15.29 36.35 -17.55
N GLU A 723 -14.50 36.54 -16.47
CA GLU A 723 -13.47 37.58 -16.46
C GLU A 723 -12.31 37.22 -17.40
N LYS A 724 -12.07 38.05 -18.41
CA LYS A 724 -11.07 37.78 -19.48
C LYS A 724 -9.64 38.22 -19.12
N THR A 725 -9.44 38.92 -18.00
CA THR A 725 -8.15 39.53 -17.65
C THR A 725 -7.63 39.01 -16.32
N VAL A 726 -6.61 38.15 -16.39
CA VAL A 726 -5.82 37.75 -15.21
C VAL A 726 -4.75 38.81 -14.98
N THR A 727 -4.89 39.61 -13.91
CA THR A 727 -3.87 40.60 -13.52
C THR A 727 -3.38 40.29 -12.10
N GLY A 728 -2.06 40.05 -11.94
CA GLY A 728 -1.48 39.74 -10.63
C GLY A 728 -0.18 38.90 -10.70
N LYS A 729 0.50 38.76 -9.56
CA LYS A 729 1.61 37.80 -9.37
C LYS A 729 1.02 36.43 -9.02
N HIS A 730 0.87 35.57 -10.02
CA HIS A 730 0.37 34.21 -9.87
C HIS A 730 1.51 33.20 -10.02
N THR A 731 1.35 32.03 -9.40
CA THR A 731 2.31 30.90 -9.52
C THR A 731 2.09 30.14 -10.82
N LEU A 732 0.87 30.20 -11.38
CA LEU A 732 0.50 29.63 -12.67
C LEU A 732 0.61 30.64 -13.81
N MET A 733 0.90 30.16 -15.02
CA MET A 733 0.86 31.00 -16.22
C MET A 733 -0.60 31.31 -16.61
N GLY A 734 -0.84 32.47 -17.22
CA GLY A 734 -2.20 32.87 -17.64
C GLY A 734 -2.90 31.86 -18.56
N LYS A 735 -2.15 31.15 -19.41
CA LYS A 735 -2.68 30.05 -20.23
C LYS A 735 -3.23 28.88 -19.39
N ASP A 736 -2.56 28.54 -18.28
CA ASP A 736 -2.94 27.43 -17.42
C ASP A 736 -4.20 27.80 -16.62
N ILE A 737 -4.29 29.07 -16.19
CA ILE A 737 -5.49 29.61 -15.52
C ILE A 737 -6.71 29.56 -16.46
N ILE A 738 -6.55 29.96 -17.73
CA ILE A 738 -7.62 29.90 -18.74
C ILE A 738 -8.02 28.45 -19.02
N SER A 739 -7.06 27.55 -19.18
CA SER A 739 -7.34 26.12 -19.38
C SER A 739 -8.08 25.51 -18.20
N GLY A 740 -7.65 25.78 -16.96
CA GLY A 740 -8.32 25.32 -15.74
C GLY A 740 -9.73 25.87 -15.59
N SER A 741 -9.93 27.15 -15.87
CA SER A 741 -11.25 27.80 -15.94
C SER A 741 -12.21 27.08 -16.89
N ASN A 742 -11.75 26.78 -18.11
CA ASN A 742 -12.58 26.07 -19.10
C ASN A 742 -12.93 24.64 -18.65
N MET A 743 -12.01 23.96 -17.97
CA MET A 743 -12.25 22.62 -17.41
C MET A 743 -13.31 22.66 -16.32
N LEU A 744 -13.25 23.66 -15.43
CA LEU A 744 -14.23 23.82 -14.34
C LEU A 744 -15.64 24.06 -14.90
N ASN A 745 -15.78 24.90 -15.93
CA ASN A 745 -17.08 25.12 -16.59
C ASN A 745 -17.65 23.85 -17.23
N ILE A 746 -16.81 23.04 -17.88
CA ILE A 746 -17.25 21.76 -18.47
C ILE A 746 -17.62 20.74 -17.38
N ALA A 747 -16.83 20.67 -16.29
CA ALA A 747 -17.10 19.82 -15.14
C ALA A 747 -18.46 20.12 -14.53
N ASP A 748 -18.72 21.40 -14.32
CA ASP A 748 -19.92 21.90 -13.67
C ASP A 748 -21.19 21.58 -14.46
N ILE A 749 -21.17 21.87 -15.77
CA ILE A 749 -22.31 21.54 -16.65
C ILE A 749 -22.55 20.02 -16.67
N TYR A 750 -21.47 19.22 -16.72
CA TYR A 750 -21.58 17.76 -16.67
C TYR A 750 -22.19 17.26 -15.35
N VAL A 751 -21.73 17.78 -14.22
CA VAL A 751 -22.26 17.43 -12.89
C VAL A 751 -23.72 17.87 -12.77
N SER A 752 -24.07 19.06 -13.23
CA SER A 752 -25.45 19.58 -13.24
C SER A 752 -26.40 18.67 -14.02
N ILE A 753 -25.98 18.15 -15.19
CA ILE A 753 -26.75 17.17 -15.98
C ILE A 753 -26.95 15.87 -15.19
N MET A 754 -25.89 15.37 -14.55
CA MET A 754 -25.96 14.16 -13.72
C MET A 754 -26.86 14.34 -12.49
N GLU A 755 -26.82 15.52 -11.85
CA GLU A 755 -27.56 15.83 -10.61
C GLU A 755 -29.07 15.93 -10.83
N GLN A 756 -29.52 16.65 -11.87
CA GLN A 756 -30.95 16.89 -12.09
C GLN A 756 -31.76 15.63 -12.35
N ARG A 757 -31.11 14.57 -12.81
CA ARG A 757 -31.76 13.32 -13.20
C ARG A 757 -31.54 12.22 -12.17
N SER A 758 -30.71 12.45 -11.14
CA SER A 758 -30.43 11.51 -10.04
C SER A 758 -31.66 11.14 -9.19
N SER A 759 -32.75 11.92 -9.28
CA SER A 759 -34.07 11.56 -8.71
C SER A 759 -34.71 10.33 -9.38
N LYS A 760 -34.19 9.90 -10.54
CA LYS A 760 -34.53 8.66 -11.25
C LYS A 760 -33.22 7.93 -11.54
N TYR A 761 -33.00 6.76 -10.95
CA TYR A 761 -31.76 5.95 -11.03
C TYR A 761 -31.33 5.47 -12.45
N ASP A 762 -31.65 6.18 -13.54
CA ASP A 762 -31.64 5.67 -14.92
C ASP A 762 -30.63 6.35 -15.88
N MET A 763 -29.92 7.42 -15.49
CA MET A 763 -29.00 8.10 -16.42
C MET A 763 -27.57 7.57 -16.28
N SER A 764 -27.00 7.01 -17.35
CA SER A 764 -25.58 6.66 -17.41
C SER A 764 -24.73 7.91 -17.64
N GLY A 765 -23.46 7.89 -17.24
CA GLY A 765 -22.46 8.90 -17.59
C GLY A 765 -22.27 9.07 -19.10
N THR A 766 -22.55 8.02 -19.88
CA THR A 766 -22.61 8.07 -21.36
C THR A 766 -23.80 8.90 -21.86
N ASP A 767 -24.98 8.76 -21.25
CA ASP A 767 -26.17 9.55 -21.57
C ASP A 767 -25.98 11.04 -21.19
N ALA A 768 -25.44 11.30 -20.00
CA ALA A 768 -25.10 12.64 -19.53
C ALA A 768 -24.09 13.34 -20.44
N PHE A 769 -23.19 12.55 -21.05
CA PHE A 769 -22.16 13.05 -21.94
C PHE A 769 -22.70 13.41 -23.34
N GLU A 770 -23.61 12.61 -23.91
CA GLU A 770 -24.30 13.00 -25.16
C GLU A 770 -25.11 14.29 -24.99
N GLU A 771 -25.72 14.47 -23.82
CA GLU A 771 -26.41 15.73 -23.48
C GLU A 771 -25.43 16.91 -23.36
N LEU A 772 -24.28 16.72 -22.69
CA LEU A 772 -23.20 17.71 -22.63
C LEU A 772 -22.69 18.09 -24.04
N LYS A 773 -22.52 17.10 -24.93
CA LYS A 773 -22.09 17.27 -26.32
C LYS A 773 -23.10 18.07 -27.14
N ASN A 774 -24.39 17.88 -26.87
CA ASN A 774 -25.46 18.66 -27.49
C ASN A 774 -25.50 20.10 -26.98
N LEU A 775 -25.33 20.31 -25.66
CA LEU A 775 -25.23 21.65 -25.05
C LEU A 775 -23.99 22.42 -25.55
N ALA A 776 -22.87 21.72 -25.72
CA ALA A 776 -21.63 22.33 -26.21
C ALA A 776 -21.72 22.86 -27.64
N LYS A 777 -22.49 22.21 -28.50
CA LYS A 777 -22.75 22.66 -29.88
C LYS A 777 -23.56 23.96 -29.90
N THR A 778 -24.43 24.18 -28.91
CA THR A 778 -25.31 25.36 -28.82
C THR A 778 -24.68 26.53 -28.05
N GLU A 779 -23.77 26.28 -27.10
CA GLU A 779 -23.28 27.28 -26.13
C GLU A 779 -21.77 27.61 -26.28
N ASN A 780 -21.14 27.20 -27.39
CA ASN A 780 -19.74 27.53 -27.73
C ASN A 780 -18.72 27.10 -26.64
N LEU A 781 -18.99 25.96 -25.99
CA LEU A 781 -18.07 25.32 -25.05
C LEU A 781 -16.85 24.74 -25.79
N TYR A 782 -15.75 24.50 -25.06
CA TYR A 782 -14.49 24.04 -25.64
C TYR A 782 -14.58 22.57 -26.13
N TYR A 783 -15.11 22.41 -27.34
CA TYR A 783 -15.46 21.13 -27.97
C TYR A 783 -14.32 20.09 -28.06
N PRO A 784 -13.04 20.45 -28.31
CA PRO A 784 -11.95 19.47 -28.36
C PRO A 784 -11.70 18.75 -27.02
N MET A 785 -12.02 19.39 -25.90
CA MET A 785 -11.92 18.75 -24.59
C MET A 785 -13.07 17.78 -24.35
N ILE A 786 -14.25 18.07 -24.90
CA ILE A 786 -15.42 17.19 -24.78
C ILE A 786 -15.12 15.86 -25.49
N GLU A 787 -14.66 15.85 -26.74
CA GLU A 787 -14.31 14.59 -27.45
C GLU A 787 -13.32 13.69 -26.70
N LEU A 788 -12.40 14.26 -25.93
CA LEU A 788 -11.40 13.52 -25.16
C LEU A 788 -11.97 12.98 -23.83
N MET A 789 -13.11 13.47 -23.35
CA MET A 789 -13.81 12.90 -22.18
C MET A 789 -14.53 11.59 -22.52
N GLU A 790 -15.03 11.45 -23.75
CA GLU A 790 -15.83 10.31 -24.24
C GLU A 790 -15.10 8.97 -24.02
N GLU A 791 -13.85 8.86 -24.50
CA GLU A 791 -13.01 7.65 -24.39
C GLU A 791 -12.71 7.24 -22.93
N TYR A 792 -12.67 8.21 -22.01
CA TYR A 792 -12.33 7.96 -20.61
C TYR A 792 -13.55 7.70 -19.73
N ILE A 793 -14.72 8.28 -20.05
CA ILE A 793 -15.97 8.01 -19.33
C ILE A 793 -16.35 6.54 -19.47
N GLU A 794 -16.16 5.95 -20.66
CA GLU A 794 -16.40 4.53 -20.90
C GLU A 794 -15.52 3.61 -20.00
N ASP A 795 -14.23 3.94 -19.81
CA ASP A 795 -13.34 3.20 -18.88
C ASP A 795 -13.73 3.42 -17.40
N ILE A 796 -14.17 4.63 -17.04
CA ILE A 796 -14.59 4.95 -15.68
C ILE A 796 -15.89 4.25 -15.33
N GLU A 797 -16.89 4.20 -16.21
CA GLU A 797 -18.15 3.49 -15.95
C GLU A 797 -17.92 2.00 -15.69
N ALA A 798 -17.01 1.38 -16.43
CA ALA A 798 -16.63 -0.02 -16.21
C ALA A 798 -16.06 -0.25 -14.80
N ARG A 799 -15.23 0.69 -14.30
CA ARG A 799 -14.65 0.66 -12.95
C ARG A 799 -15.66 1.02 -11.86
N VAL A 800 -16.49 2.04 -12.09
CA VAL A 800 -17.54 2.49 -11.16
C VAL A 800 -18.55 1.39 -10.93
N LYS A 801 -18.95 0.65 -11.98
CA LYS A 801 -19.86 -0.49 -11.86
C LYS A 801 -19.26 -1.63 -11.01
N ALA A 802 -17.96 -1.85 -11.10
CA ALA A 802 -17.24 -2.79 -10.24
C ALA A 802 -17.20 -2.31 -8.77
N ILE A 803 -16.89 -1.03 -8.55
CA ILE A 803 -16.84 -0.41 -7.21
C ILE A 803 -18.22 -0.32 -6.57
N GLN A 804 -19.28 0.04 -7.31
CA GLN A 804 -20.65 0.08 -6.81
C GLN A 804 -21.11 -1.29 -6.31
N THR A 805 -20.67 -2.36 -6.99
CA THR A 805 -20.96 -3.74 -6.56
C THR A 805 -20.31 -4.07 -5.22
N ASP A 806 -19.08 -3.59 -4.98
CA ASP A 806 -18.37 -3.76 -3.71
C ASP A 806 -18.87 -2.82 -2.61
N PHE A 807 -19.20 -1.58 -2.96
CA PHE A 807 -19.75 -0.59 -2.02
C PHE A 807 -21.15 -1.00 -1.56
N ALA A 808 -22.00 -1.55 -2.43
CA ALA A 808 -23.29 -2.12 -2.03
C ALA A 808 -23.14 -3.27 -1.01
N LYS A 809 -22.08 -4.08 -1.13
CA LYS A 809 -21.75 -5.12 -0.13
C LYS A 809 -21.30 -4.51 1.20
N GLN A 810 -20.37 -3.55 1.18
CA GLN A 810 -19.85 -2.92 2.40
C GLN A 810 -20.88 -2.04 3.10
N TYR A 811 -21.64 -1.25 2.36
CA TYR A 811 -22.74 -0.44 2.86
C TYR A 811 -23.86 -1.33 3.43
N GLY A 812 -24.20 -2.43 2.74
CA GLY A 812 -25.11 -3.44 3.26
C GLY A 812 -24.64 -4.00 4.61
N TYR A 813 -23.33 -4.24 4.78
CA TYR A 813 -22.72 -4.67 6.03
C TYR A 813 -22.77 -3.60 7.14
N VAL A 814 -22.46 -2.34 6.81
CA VAL A 814 -22.50 -1.21 7.75
C VAL A 814 -23.93 -0.91 8.20
N VAL A 815 -24.91 -0.94 7.30
CA VAL A 815 -26.34 -0.78 7.62
C VAL A 815 -26.83 -1.94 8.47
N LEU A 816 -26.40 -3.18 8.20
CA LEU A 816 -26.67 -4.34 9.07
C LEU A 816 -26.12 -4.14 10.47
N LYS A 817 -24.87 -3.66 10.59
CA LYS A 817 -24.23 -3.36 11.88
C LYS A 817 -24.90 -2.19 12.60
N PHE A 818 -25.34 -1.18 11.87
CA PHE A 818 -26.07 -0.03 12.41
C PHE A 818 -27.47 -0.43 12.90
N GLU A 819 -28.18 -1.30 12.17
CA GLU A 819 -29.46 -1.88 12.59
C GLU A 819 -29.30 -2.82 13.81
N GLU A 820 -28.23 -3.62 13.86
CA GLU A 820 -27.87 -4.41 15.05
C GLU A 820 -27.60 -3.51 16.26
N MET A 821 -26.84 -2.42 16.06
CA MET A 821 -26.50 -1.44 17.09
C MET A 821 -27.74 -0.65 17.56
N LYS A 822 -28.65 -0.31 16.65
CA LYS A 822 -29.93 0.36 16.95
C LYS A 822 -30.86 -0.55 17.77
N LYS A 823 -30.88 -1.86 17.47
CA LYS A 823 -31.60 -2.87 18.29
C LYS A 823 -30.97 -3.05 19.67
N TYR A 824 -29.65 -3.01 19.76
CA TYR A 824 -28.92 -3.07 21.03
C TYR A 824 -29.24 -1.84 21.91
N LEU A 825 -29.18 -0.64 21.33
CA LEU A 825 -29.49 0.63 22.00
C LEU A 825 -30.98 0.75 22.41
N ALA A 826 -31.89 0.19 21.62
CA ALA A 826 -33.32 0.15 21.95
C ALA A 826 -33.67 -0.87 23.06
N ALA A 827 -32.80 -1.88 23.29
CA ALA A 827 -32.98 -2.86 24.35
C ALA A 827 -32.49 -2.38 25.73
N GLY A 828 -31.88 -1.19 25.81
CA GLY A 828 -31.46 -0.57 27.08
C GLY A 828 -30.27 -1.23 27.78
N ASN A 829 -29.49 -2.06 27.08
CA ASN A 829 -28.23 -2.65 27.58
C ASN A 829 -27.01 -1.90 27.04
#